data_AF-A0A379SHH8-F1
#
_entry.id   AF-A0A379SHH8-F1
#
_cell.length_a   1.000
_cell.length_b   1.000
_cell.length_c   1.000
_cell.angle_alpha   90.00
_cell.angle_beta   90.00
_cell.angle_gamma   90.00
#
_symmetry.space_group_name_H-M   'P 1'
#
loop_
_entity.id
_entity.type
_entity.pdbx_description
1 polymer ?
#
loop_
_entity_poly.entity_id
_entity_poly.type
_entity_poly.pdbx_seq_one_letter_code
_entity_poly.pdbx_strand_id
1 'polypeptide(L)'
;MNKIYALKYSVRQGALVPVSELATHAKKSSRTGLIKRLIPSVIINTLLLGYSVTSLASVVRYDIPYQTIRDFAENKGQFTPGSMNIPVYSKTGTVIGYLNNAPMPDFSSANHQSAVATLVSPQYIVSVKHNGGYQSVSFGDGENGYRLVDRNNQPGRDFHAPRLNKLVTEVEPSLMTQSGMVSGAYSDKNRYPAFYRVGSGTQEIKETDGHIISISGAYSYLTGGTAGAPGSYNQGQMISTNTNKELYSLAQGPMGTHPRVGDSGSPLFAYDSVLQKWVIVGVDSSGGGGGTNWAVVDANFVNQAIQDDTDAPVTFMADQGPLRWAFNSTDGTGTLIQQETVYQMHGQKGTDLNEGKNLVFNGADGQIALEDAVNQGAGALAFNGNYTVFTTNGSTWRGAGLDITQDAEVSWQVNGVQGDNLHKIGEGVLKVNGTGINPGGLKVGDGTVILAQRPDEDGKVQAFSSVNIASGRPTVILTDSRQVNPDNISWGFRGGRLDINGNDVTFHKINAADNGANIINISDTFATVSIKPLTDMTVTINDWDKNKPSGGAAGLLYKYNNIYTHTVDYFIQKRKGYGYYPVNQSDNDSWEYVGHNEMQAIERVKSRRPIDDRIYHGNIVGNIHLNIDTSHSNGGVIFDGNIDTPDGELMQSGGQLTFQGHPVIHAYNGKWLTDKLKSLGDDSVRNQPTSFDQPDWENRTFHLKTLVLKNTYFGLARNASLNGNIEAVHSSVTLGTPNLYIDLNDGNGTKVTPQKGISVAGQESDMSRYAGKVTLSEQSTLDVREIFTGSIQSQDSDVTVSSRHAKLDDYSRLGNTSLTLQEGARLTATGGWWSDSDVIVGPAATLSLTGTPQLACQGR
;
A
#
# COMPACT_ATOMS: atom_id res chain seq x y z
N MET A 1 4.05 -20.22 -51.36
CA MET A 1 4.99 -21.36 -51.45
C MET A 1 4.72 -22.29 -50.28
N ASN A 2 4.22 -23.49 -50.56
CA ASN A 2 3.88 -24.51 -49.57
C ASN A 2 5.16 -25.02 -48.90
N LYS A 3 5.28 -24.90 -47.58
CA LYS A 3 6.32 -25.61 -46.82
C LYS A 3 5.72 -26.93 -46.35
N ILE A 4 6.23 -28.04 -46.87
CA ILE A 4 5.82 -29.40 -46.50
C ILE A 4 6.44 -29.72 -45.12
N TYR A 5 5.62 -30.15 -44.16
CA TYR A 5 6.04 -30.56 -42.82
C TYR A 5 5.72 -32.05 -42.63
N ALA A 6 6.62 -32.79 -41.97
CA ALA A 6 6.36 -34.17 -41.55
C ALA A 6 6.05 -34.21 -40.04
N LEU A 7 5.06 -35.02 -39.64
CA LEU A 7 4.73 -35.23 -38.23
C LEU A 7 5.64 -36.30 -37.61
N LYS A 8 6.34 -35.97 -36.51
CA LYS A 8 7.15 -36.92 -35.74
C LYS A 8 6.77 -36.94 -34.27
N TYR A 9 6.75 -38.14 -33.68
CA TYR A 9 6.30 -38.31 -32.30
C TYR A 9 7.40 -37.85 -31.32
N SER A 10 7.09 -36.88 -30.47
CA SER A 10 7.97 -36.35 -29.45
C SER A 10 7.68 -37.02 -28.11
N VAL A 11 8.62 -37.85 -27.65
CA VAL A 11 8.50 -38.57 -26.36
C VAL A 11 8.50 -37.58 -25.17
N ARG A 12 9.07 -36.39 -25.33
CA ARG A 12 9.09 -35.35 -24.28
C ARG A 12 7.77 -34.61 -24.13
N GLN A 13 6.93 -34.63 -25.16
CA GLN A 13 5.64 -33.92 -25.21
C GLN A 13 4.44 -34.88 -25.36
N GLY A 14 4.69 -36.19 -25.51
CA GLY A 14 3.65 -37.21 -25.65
C GLY A 14 2.80 -37.13 -26.94
N ALA A 15 3.21 -36.36 -27.94
CA ALA A 15 2.41 -36.06 -29.13
C ALA A 15 3.22 -36.00 -30.44
N LEU A 16 2.52 -36.10 -31.58
CA LEU A 16 3.08 -35.88 -32.93
C LEU A 16 3.27 -34.38 -33.18
N VAL A 17 4.49 -33.97 -33.55
CA VAL A 17 4.87 -32.57 -33.76
C VAL A 17 5.35 -32.37 -35.20
N PRO A 18 4.90 -31.32 -35.91
CA PRO A 18 5.35 -31.04 -37.27
C PRO A 18 6.79 -30.52 -37.26
N VAL A 19 7.66 -31.16 -38.04
CA VAL A 19 9.06 -30.78 -38.25
C VAL A 19 9.36 -30.61 -39.73
N SER A 20 10.29 -29.71 -40.05
CA SER A 20 10.72 -29.43 -41.43
C SER A 20 11.46 -30.64 -42.03
N GLU A 21 11.15 -31.01 -43.28
CA GLU A 21 11.76 -32.16 -43.97
C GLU A 21 13.20 -31.92 -44.46
N LEU A 22 13.72 -30.69 -44.37
CA LEU A 22 15.07 -30.35 -44.85
C LEU A 22 16.13 -30.47 -43.73
N ALA A 23 16.46 -31.69 -43.35
CA ALA A 23 17.73 -32.02 -42.69
C ALA A 23 18.02 -33.52 -42.77
N THR A 24 18.71 -33.95 -43.83
CA THR A 24 19.19 -35.33 -44.02
C THR A 24 20.71 -35.44 -43.81
N HIS A 25 21.08 -36.42 -42.97
CA HIS A 25 22.32 -37.20 -42.92
C HIS A 25 23.70 -36.57 -42.65
N ALA A 26 24.24 -36.86 -41.44
CA ALA A 26 25.60 -37.39 -41.29
C ALA A 26 25.70 -38.35 -40.08
N LYS A 27 26.28 -39.54 -40.32
CA LYS A 27 26.46 -40.65 -39.35
C LYS A 27 27.83 -40.58 -38.65
N LYS A 28 27.86 -41.23 -37.47
CA LYS A 28 28.94 -41.45 -36.49
C LYS A 28 30.22 -42.13 -37.03
N SER A 29 31.39 -41.75 -36.50
CA SER A 29 32.34 -42.61 -35.73
C SER A 29 33.45 -41.71 -35.11
N SER A 30 33.66 -41.71 -33.79
CA SER A 30 34.58 -42.50 -32.94
C SER A 30 36.02 -41.96 -32.79
N ARG A 31 36.32 -41.50 -31.56
CA ARG A 31 37.62 -41.40 -30.85
C ARG A 31 38.67 -40.40 -31.39
N THR A 32 38.67 -39.17 -30.90
CA THR A 32 39.40 -38.61 -29.71
C THR A 32 40.82 -38.12 -30.02
N GLY A 33 40.91 -36.82 -30.37
CA GLY A 33 42.11 -36.00 -30.49
C GLY A 33 41.75 -34.50 -30.69
N LEU A 34 42.10 -33.68 -29.70
CA LEU A 34 42.13 -32.21 -29.52
C LEU A 34 41.44 -31.23 -30.50
N ILE A 35 40.49 -30.45 -29.93
CA ILE A 35 40.21 -28.98 -30.02
C ILE A 35 38.70 -28.78 -29.71
N LYS A 36 38.37 -28.38 -28.47
CA LYS A 36 36.98 -28.05 -28.03
C LYS A 36 36.97 -26.74 -27.24
N ARG A 37 36.16 -25.78 -27.70
CA ARG A 37 35.72 -24.59 -26.95
C ARG A 37 34.65 -25.02 -25.94
N LEU A 38 34.84 -24.59 -24.69
CA LEU A 38 34.24 -25.09 -23.45
C LEU A 38 32.89 -24.45 -23.12
N ILE A 39 31.89 -25.27 -22.78
CA ILE A 39 30.94 -25.01 -21.67
C ILE A 39 30.59 -26.38 -21.05
N PRO A 40 31.04 -26.69 -19.81
CA PRO A 40 30.58 -27.89 -19.12
C PRO A 40 29.91 -27.59 -17.77
N SER A 41 28.76 -28.24 -17.58
CA SER A 41 28.23 -28.64 -16.30
C SER A 41 28.86 -29.98 -15.86
N VAL A 42 28.91 -30.18 -14.54
CA VAL A 42 29.24 -31.40 -13.76
C VAL A 42 30.73 -31.57 -13.36
N ILE A 43 30.99 -31.53 -12.05
CA ILE A 43 31.52 -32.65 -11.23
C ILE A 43 31.31 -32.34 -9.72
N ILE A 44 30.74 -33.32 -9.03
CA ILE A 44 30.72 -33.51 -7.57
C ILE A 44 31.93 -34.40 -7.19
N ASN A 45 32.55 -34.09 -6.04
CA ASN A 45 33.52 -34.86 -5.23
C ASN A 45 34.98 -35.01 -5.71
N THR A 46 35.89 -34.28 -5.04
CA THR A 46 36.90 -34.86 -4.11
C THR A 46 37.42 -33.79 -3.13
N LEU A 47 37.67 -34.26 -1.91
CA LEU A 47 37.95 -33.56 -0.65
C LEU A 47 39.48 -33.35 -0.43
N LEU A 48 39.85 -32.39 0.45
CA LEU A 48 41.10 -32.22 1.24
C LEU A 48 42.34 -31.69 0.48
N LEU A 49 43.09 -30.65 0.90
CA LEU A 49 43.36 -30.05 2.22
C LEU A 49 43.77 -28.56 2.08
N GLY A 50 43.38 -27.74 3.05
CA GLY A 50 43.92 -26.39 3.28
C GLY A 50 42.94 -25.50 4.01
N TYR A 51 42.77 -25.73 5.32
CA TYR A 51 41.84 -25.06 6.24
C TYR A 51 41.50 -23.60 5.87
N SER A 52 40.21 -23.32 5.67
CA SER A 52 39.65 -21.97 5.74
C SER A 52 38.19 -22.07 6.16
N VAL A 53 37.91 -21.38 7.27
CA VAL A 53 36.63 -21.12 7.95
C VAL A 53 35.35 -21.30 7.12
N THR A 54 34.37 -21.96 7.74
CA THR A 54 33.01 -22.12 7.25
C THR A 54 32.40 -20.79 6.79
N SER A 55 31.92 -20.79 5.54
CA SER A 55 30.95 -19.84 5.02
C SER A 55 29.66 -19.96 5.82
N LEU A 56 29.09 -18.86 6.28
CA LEU A 56 27.88 -18.89 7.09
C LEU A 56 26.91 -17.80 6.60
N ALA A 57 25.61 -17.88 6.93
CA ALA A 57 24.49 -17.08 6.39
C ALA A 57 23.68 -16.24 7.47
N SER A 58 22.67 -15.41 7.14
CA SER A 58 22.05 -14.38 8.03
C SER A 58 21.34 -15.04 9.19
N VAL A 59 21.85 -14.87 10.40
CA VAL A 59 21.48 -15.71 11.54
C VAL A 59 20.59 -14.98 12.51
N VAL A 60 19.51 -15.63 12.89
CA VAL A 60 18.72 -15.28 14.07
C VAL A 60 18.71 -16.41 15.08
N ARG A 61 18.38 -16.07 16.33
CA ARG A 61 18.31 -17.05 17.42
C ARG A 61 17.13 -18.01 17.23
N TYR A 62 17.30 -19.27 17.62
CA TYR A 62 16.26 -20.29 17.54
C TYR A 62 15.13 -20.12 18.57
N ASP A 63 15.44 -19.52 19.72
CA ASP A 63 14.56 -19.46 20.88
C ASP A 63 13.44 -18.41 20.78
N ILE A 64 13.45 -17.57 19.75
CA ILE A 64 12.42 -16.55 19.45
C ILE A 64 11.49 -17.09 18.36
N PRO A 65 10.16 -16.93 18.47
CA PRO A 65 9.24 -17.24 17.37
C PRO A 65 9.62 -16.45 16.11
N TYR A 66 9.85 -17.13 15.00
CA TYR A 66 10.38 -16.51 13.78
C TYR A 66 9.49 -15.38 13.23
N GLN A 67 8.18 -15.43 13.47
CA GLN A 67 7.26 -14.34 13.15
C GLN A 67 7.65 -13.01 13.81
N THR A 68 8.16 -13.04 15.04
CA THR A 68 8.62 -11.85 15.78
C THR A 68 9.75 -11.13 15.04
N ILE A 69 10.67 -11.90 14.46
CA ILE A 69 11.80 -11.39 13.66
C ILE A 69 11.29 -10.73 12.37
N ARG A 70 10.26 -11.32 11.75
CA ARG A 70 9.66 -10.84 10.51
C ARG A 70 8.86 -9.56 10.75
N ASP A 71 8.00 -9.53 11.76
CA ASP A 71 7.22 -8.36 12.14
C ASP A 71 8.10 -7.18 12.52
N PHE A 72 9.18 -7.41 13.28
CA PHE A 72 10.18 -6.38 13.57
C PHE A 72 10.75 -5.76 12.29
N ALA A 73 11.12 -6.59 11.31
CA ALA A 73 11.79 -6.14 10.10
C ALA A 73 10.89 -5.35 9.13
N GLU A 74 9.57 -5.54 9.24
CA GLU A 74 8.56 -4.87 8.41
C GLU A 74 7.73 -3.82 9.17
N ASN A 75 8.11 -3.51 10.42
CA ASN A 75 7.34 -2.61 11.30
C ASN A 75 5.86 -3.00 11.49
N LYS A 76 5.58 -4.30 11.56
CA LYS A 76 4.25 -4.89 11.66
C LYS A 76 3.98 -5.48 13.04
N GLY A 77 2.74 -5.91 13.31
CA GLY A 77 2.35 -6.39 14.63
C GLY A 77 2.63 -5.36 15.73
N GLN A 78 3.29 -5.77 16.81
CA GLN A 78 3.67 -4.89 17.92
C GLN A 78 4.85 -3.93 17.61
N PHE A 79 5.47 -4.02 16.43
CA PHE A 79 6.67 -3.27 16.05
C PHE A 79 6.38 -2.04 15.18
N THR A 80 5.21 -1.44 15.37
CA THR A 80 4.87 -0.17 14.71
C THR A 80 5.84 0.95 15.14
N PRO A 81 6.22 1.87 14.24
CA PRO A 81 7.16 2.94 14.58
C PRO A 81 6.66 3.78 15.77
N GLY A 82 7.56 4.12 16.68
CA GLY A 82 7.25 4.85 17.91
C GLY A 82 6.86 3.97 19.11
N SER A 83 6.53 2.69 18.91
CA SER A 83 6.23 1.76 20.01
C SER A 83 7.40 1.59 20.97
N MET A 84 7.11 1.47 22.27
CA MET A 84 8.09 1.42 23.35
C MET A 84 7.79 0.26 24.31
N ASN A 85 8.80 -0.17 25.06
CA ASN A 85 8.68 -1.22 26.08
C ASN A 85 8.14 -2.55 25.52
N ILE A 86 8.55 -2.90 24.31
CA ILE A 86 8.05 -4.09 23.61
C ILE A 86 8.69 -5.34 24.23
N PRO A 87 7.91 -6.25 24.85
CA PRO A 87 8.43 -7.50 25.39
C PRO A 87 8.80 -8.47 24.26
N VAL A 88 9.96 -9.10 24.37
CA VAL A 88 10.42 -10.16 23.46
C VAL A 88 10.29 -11.50 24.19
N TYR A 89 9.41 -12.36 23.70
CA TYR A 89 9.15 -13.67 24.28
C TYR A 89 9.92 -14.78 23.57
N SER A 90 10.32 -15.79 24.33
CA SER A 90 10.77 -17.06 23.79
C SER A 90 9.60 -17.88 23.26
N LYS A 91 9.89 -18.95 22.52
CA LYS A 91 8.90 -19.96 22.08
C LYS A 91 8.14 -20.64 23.22
N THR A 92 8.67 -20.61 24.45
CA THR A 92 8.01 -21.15 25.65
C THR A 92 7.17 -20.10 26.39
N GLY A 93 7.08 -18.87 25.87
CA GLY A 93 6.34 -17.77 26.51
C GLY A 93 7.12 -17.03 27.62
N THR A 94 8.41 -17.30 27.79
CA THR A 94 9.25 -16.61 28.78
C THR A 94 9.80 -15.31 28.21
N VAL A 95 9.78 -14.21 28.97
CA VAL A 95 10.38 -12.94 28.53
C VAL A 95 11.91 -13.06 28.48
N ILE A 96 12.50 -12.82 27.30
CA ILE A 96 13.95 -12.74 27.08
C ILE A 96 14.47 -11.35 27.47
N GLY A 97 13.72 -10.31 27.12
CA GLY A 97 14.05 -8.92 27.42
C GLY A 97 13.04 -7.96 26.79
N TYR A 98 13.35 -6.67 26.82
CA TYR A 98 12.49 -5.61 26.30
C TYR A 98 13.26 -4.73 25.31
N LEU A 99 12.57 -4.25 24.27
CA LEU A 99 13.01 -3.13 23.47
C LEU A 99 12.54 -1.83 24.14
N ASN A 100 13.37 -1.29 25.03
CA ASN A 100 13.01 -0.16 25.90
C ASN A 100 14.05 0.98 25.95
N ASN A 101 15.18 0.84 25.25
CA ASN A 101 16.23 1.86 25.21
C ASN A 101 15.90 3.02 24.26
N ALA A 102 14.99 2.81 23.31
CA ALA A 102 14.56 3.78 22.31
C ALA A 102 13.22 3.33 21.69
N PRO A 103 12.40 4.26 21.16
CA PRO A 103 11.19 3.91 20.42
C PRO A 103 11.52 3.05 19.21
N MET A 104 10.61 2.20 18.78
CA MET A 104 10.79 1.42 17.55
C MET A 104 11.04 2.36 16.36
N PRO A 105 12.13 2.19 15.59
CA PRO A 105 12.40 3.03 14.41
C PRO A 105 11.40 2.74 13.29
N ASP A 106 11.33 3.71 12.38
CA ASP A 106 10.70 3.52 11.07
C ASP A 106 11.75 3.03 10.05
N PHE A 107 11.60 1.81 9.57
CA PHE A 107 12.49 1.20 8.58
C PHE A 107 12.09 1.48 7.13
N SER A 108 11.02 2.26 6.88
CA SER A 108 10.49 2.50 5.54
C SER A 108 11.47 3.14 4.55
N SER A 109 12.50 3.82 5.05
CA SER A 109 13.61 4.35 4.22
C SER A 109 14.50 3.25 3.61
N ALA A 110 14.46 2.02 4.11
CA ALA A 110 15.18 0.89 3.54
C ALA A 110 14.45 0.36 2.30
N ASN A 111 15.22 -0.07 1.28
CA ASN A 111 14.69 -0.63 0.04
C ASN A 111 13.74 -1.81 0.33
N HIS A 112 12.55 -1.78 -0.25
CA HIS A 112 11.52 -2.79 -0.06
C HIS A 112 12.04 -4.20 -0.38
N GLN A 113 11.60 -5.20 0.40
CA GLN A 113 11.96 -6.63 0.35
C GLN A 113 13.43 -7.02 0.54
N SER A 114 14.39 -6.14 0.22
CA SER A 114 15.81 -6.48 0.24
C SER A 114 16.65 -5.70 1.24
N ALA A 115 16.25 -4.47 1.54
CA ALA A 115 16.95 -3.52 2.39
C ALA A 115 18.43 -3.31 2.04
N VAL A 116 18.87 -3.66 0.82
CA VAL A 116 20.28 -3.52 0.38
C VAL A 116 20.70 -2.06 0.16
N ALA A 117 19.77 -1.12 0.26
CA ALA A 117 19.99 0.31 0.12
C ALA A 117 19.03 1.06 1.05
N THR A 118 19.41 2.26 1.49
CA THR A 118 18.58 3.10 2.36
C THR A 118 18.56 4.54 1.86
N LEU A 119 17.38 5.15 1.78
CA LEU A 119 17.19 6.55 1.40
C LEU A 119 17.74 7.48 2.49
N VAL A 120 18.60 8.43 2.12
CA VAL A 120 19.22 9.40 3.06
C VAL A 120 19.06 10.86 2.64
N SER A 121 18.65 11.08 1.40
CA SER A 121 18.14 12.34 0.87
C SER A 121 17.04 11.99 -0.13
N PRO A 122 16.07 12.88 -0.44
CA PRO A 122 14.91 12.52 -1.25
C PRO A 122 15.23 11.93 -2.64
N GLN A 123 16.46 12.12 -3.13
CA GLN A 123 16.92 11.56 -4.40
C GLN A 123 18.16 10.66 -4.29
N TYR A 124 18.66 10.40 -3.08
CA TYR A 124 19.92 9.67 -2.88
C TYR A 124 19.77 8.58 -1.84
N ILE A 125 20.26 7.40 -2.21
CA ILE A 125 20.36 6.23 -1.34
C ILE A 125 21.82 5.98 -0.95
N VAL A 126 22.05 5.25 0.12
CA VAL A 126 23.37 4.71 0.48
C VAL A 126 23.35 3.19 0.51
N SER A 127 24.47 2.60 0.12
CA SER A 127 24.72 1.16 0.12
C SER A 127 26.23 0.92 -0.05
N VAL A 128 26.63 -0.31 -0.29
CA VAL A 128 28.01 -0.71 -0.54
C VAL A 128 28.31 -0.84 -2.03
N LYS A 129 29.49 -0.36 -2.46
CA LYS A 129 29.82 -0.28 -3.89
C LYS A 129 29.89 -1.65 -4.56
N HIS A 130 30.26 -2.69 -3.82
CA HIS A 130 30.38 -4.03 -4.39
C HIS A 130 29.02 -4.63 -4.82
N ASN A 131 27.91 -4.06 -4.35
CA ASN A 131 26.58 -4.34 -4.90
C ASN A 131 26.42 -3.67 -6.27
N GLY A 132 27.08 -4.18 -7.30
CA GLY A 132 27.02 -3.61 -8.65
C GLY A 132 25.78 -3.99 -9.48
N GLY A 133 24.98 -4.95 -9.02
CA GLY A 133 23.92 -5.58 -9.83
C GLY A 133 22.57 -4.88 -9.85
N TYR A 134 22.14 -4.25 -8.74
CA TYR A 134 20.81 -3.63 -8.66
C TYR A 134 20.78 -2.30 -9.42
N GLN A 135 19.72 -2.08 -10.19
CA GLN A 135 19.53 -0.90 -11.05
C GLN A 135 18.33 -0.03 -10.61
N SER A 136 17.52 -0.53 -9.69
CA SER A 136 16.36 0.17 -9.16
C SER A 136 16.10 -0.23 -7.71
N VAL A 137 15.35 0.61 -7.02
CA VAL A 137 14.85 0.41 -5.66
C VAL A 137 13.37 0.76 -5.60
N SER A 138 12.68 0.26 -4.59
CA SER A 138 11.31 0.62 -4.24
C SER A 138 11.20 0.82 -2.73
N PHE A 139 10.19 1.53 -2.27
CA PHE A 139 10.00 1.90 -0.87
C PHE A 139 8.57 1.62 -0.40
N GLY A 140 8.34 1.60 0.91
CA GLY A 140 7.02 1.37 1.48
C GLY A 140 6.45 0.00 1.11
N ASP A 141 5.28 0.00 0.46
CA ASP A 141 4.54 -1.19 0.01
C ASP A 141 5.10 -1.86 -1.26
N GLY A 142 6.06 -1.22 -1.94
CA GLY A 142 6.67 -1.73 -3.16
C GLY A 142 5.90 -1.42 -4.45
N GLU A 143 4.76 -0.73 -4.42
CA GLU A 143 4.00 -0.28 -5.61
C GLU A 143 4.61 0.99 -6.25
N ASN A 144 5.93 1.04 -6.32
CA ASN A 144 6.70 2.16 -6.86
C ASN A 144 8.08 1.65 -7.34
N GLY A 145 8.80 2.48 -8.11
CA GLY A 145 10.11 2.11 -8.62
C GLY A 145 10.96 3.32 -8.99
N TYR A 146 12.17 3.36 -8.46
CA TYR A 146 13.16 4.42 -8.66
C TYR A 146 14.41 3.83 -9.27
N ARG A 147 14.80 4.33 -10.45
CA ARG A 147 15.97 3.86 -11.19
C ARG A 147 17.20 4.64 -10.76
N LEU A 148 18.32 3.95 -10.59
CA LEU A 148 19.62 4.57 -10.40
C LEU A 148 20.06 5.23 -11.71
N VAL A 149 20.47 6.50 -11.65
CA VAL A 149 21.05 7.24 -12.78
C VAL A 149 22.56 7.40 -12.65
N ASP A 150 23.06 7.40 -11.41
CA ASP A 150 24.48 7.29 -11.08
C ASP A 150 24.63 6.42 -9.83
N ARG A 151 25.72 5.67 -9.71
CA ARG A 151 26.05 4.91 -8.49
C ARG A 151 26.80 5.75 -7.48
N ASN A 152 27.55 6.78 -7.89
CA ASN A 152 28.42 7.57 -7.02
C ASN A 152 29.29 6.69 -6.10
N ASN A 153 30.17 5.88 -6.71
CA ASN A 153 31.05 4.98 -5.95
C ASN A 153 32.15 5.77 -5.23
N GLN A 154 32.26 5.61 -3.91
CA GLN A 154 33.30 6.28 -3.13
C GLN A 154 34.69 5.66 -3.44
N PRO A 155 35.69 6.46 -3.84
CA PRO A 155 37.04 5.96 -4.06
C PRO A 155 37.65 5.37 -2.79
N GLY A 156 38.36 4.24 -2.92
CA GLY A 156 39.09 3.63 -1.79
C GLY A 156 38.25 2.97 -0.70
N ARG A 157 36.92 3.10 -0.73
CA ARG A 157 36.01 2.61 0.33
C ARG A 157 34.85 1.80 -0.24
N ASP A 158 34.38 0.80 0.49
CA ASP A 158 33.22 -0.01 0.05
C ASP A 158 31.90 0.67 0.40
N PHE A 159 31.64 1.79 -0.27
CA PHE A 159 30.50 2.65 -0.03
C PHE A 159 30.12 3.36 -1.34
N HIS A 160 28.84 3.61 -1.54
CA HIS A 160 28.37 4.46 -2.62
C HIS A 160 27.08 5.20 -2.26
N ALA A 161 26.79 6.27 -2.99
CA ALA A 161 25.63 7.14 -2.76
C ALA A 161 24.77 7.33 -4.03
N PRO A 162 24.12 6.27 -4.56
CA PRO A 162 23.46 6.36 -5.85
C PRO A 162 22.38 7.46 -5.94
N ARG A 163 22.37 8.17 -7.07
CA ARG A 163 21.35 9.15 -7.44
C ARG A 163 20.18 8.45 -8.13
N LEU A 164 18.96 8.82 -7.76
CA LEU A 164 17.72 8.29 -8.33
C LEU A 164 17.18 9.20 -9.46
N ASN A 165 16.40 8.64 -10.37
CA ASN A 165 15.81 9.38 -11.49
C ASN A 165 14.69 10.36 -11.09
N LYS A 166 14.06 10.15 -9.92
CA LYS A 166 12.93 10.92 -9.40
C LYS A 166 13.07 11.10 -7.90
N LEU A 167 12.44 12.14 -7.36
CA LEU A 167 12.31 12.36 -5.91
C LEU A 167 11.40 11.28 -5.30
N VAL A 168 11.80 10.66 -4.19
CA VAL A 168 10.99 9.65 -3.52
C VAL A 168 9.83 10.30 -2.76
N THR A 169 8.61 9.80 -2.95
CA THR A 169 7.40 10.37 -2.36
C THR A 169 6.83 9.56 -1.20
N GLU A 170 7.04 8.25 -1.16
CA GLU A 170 6.37 7.33 -0.23
C GLU A 170 6.92 7.37 1.19
N VAL A 171 8.20 7.74 1.36
CA VAL A 171 8.92 7.61 2.63
C VAL A 171 9.81 8.82 2.87
N GLU A 172 10.09 9.09 4.14
CA GLU A 172 11.10 10.07 4.52
C GLU A 172 12.51 9.47 4.45
N PRO A 173 13.52 10.24 4.03
CA PRO A 173 14.91 9.80 4.12
C PRO A 173 15.35 9.60 5.58
N SER A 174 16.15 8.57 5.83
CA SER A 174 16.79 8.39 7.12
C SER A 174 17.81 9.51 7.39
N LEU A 175 17.78 10.06 8.60
CA LEU A 175 18.81 10.98 9.05
C LEU A 175 20.17 10.28 9.10
N MET A 176 21.19 10.89 8.51
CA MET A 176 22.57 10.38 8.57
C MET A 176 23.23 10.73 9.91
N THR A 177 24.09 9.85 10.40
CA THR A 177 24.91 10.10 11.60
C THR A 177 25.67 11.43 11.55
N GLN A 178 25.55 12.25 12.60
CA GLN A 178 26.34 13.47 12.75
C GLN A 178 27.74 13.21 13.33
N SER A 179 27.98 12.03 13.92
CA SER A 179 29.31 11.66 14.42
C SER A 179 30.29 11.31 13.31
N GLY A 180 29.77 10.86 12.15
CA GLY A 180 30.60 10.47 11.00
C GLY A 180 31.65 9.41 11.35
N MET A 181 32.78 9.47 10.65
CA MET A 181 33.87 8.50 10.75
C MET A 181 34.84 8.81 11.91
N VAL A 182 34.33 8.91 13.14
CA VAL A 182 35.14 9.19 14.34
C VAL A 182 35.40 7.92 15.14
N SER A 183 36.67 7.63 15.45
CA SER A 183 37.07 6.45 16.21
C SER A 183 36.44 6.43 17.60
N GLY A 184 35.70 5.37 17.91
CA GLY A 184 35.07 5.14 19.22
C GLY A 184 33.71 5.80 19.40
N ALA A 185 33.22 6.60 18.43
CA ALA A 185 31.97 7.35 18.58
C ALA A 185 30.77 6.44 18.89
N TYR A 186 30.66 5.30 18.20
CA TYR A 186 29.54 4.37 18.33
C TYR A 186 29.70 3.35 19.48
N SER A 187 30.79 3.45 20.24
CA SER A 187 30.96 2.68 21.49
C SER A 187 30.42 3.43 22.72
N ASP A 188 30.10 4.73 22.58
CA ASP A 188 29.46 5.53 23.63
C ASP A 188 27.98 5.18 23.76
N LYS A 189 27.67 4.35 24.77
CA LYS A 189 26.30 3.92 25.06
C LYS A 189 25.42 5.01 25.66
N ASN A 190 26.00 6.11 26.16
CA ASN A 190 25.20 7.25 26.64
C ASN A 190 24.59 7.99 25.45
N ARG A 191 25.38 8.18 24.38
CA ARG A 191 24.89 8.77 23.13
C ARG A 191 24.10 7.78 22.27
N TYR A 192 24.60 6.56 22.12
CA TYR A 192 23.99 5.53 21.28
C TYR A 192 23.55 4.31 22.09
N PRO A 193 22.39 4.38 22.78
CA PRO A 193 21.93 3.30 23.67
C PRO A 193 21.33 2.09 22.95
N ALA A 194 21.00 2.19 21.66
CA ALA A 194 20.37 1.12 20.88
C ALA A 194 20.84 1.11 19.43
N PHE A 195 21.04 -0.09 18.88
CA PHE A 195 21.39 -0.31 17.47
C PHE A 195 20.53 -1.41 16.88
N TYR A 196 19.82 -1.11 15.78
CA TYR A 196 18.93 -2.05 15.08
C TYR A 196 19.33 -2.18 13.61
N ARG A 197 19.06 -3.35 13.04
CA ARG A 197 19.26 -3.60 11.60
C ARG A 197 18.11 -4.39 10.99
N VAL A 198 17.97 -4.25 9.68
CA VAL A 198 17.08 -5.03 8.82
C VAL A 198 17.81 -5.40 7.55
N GLY A 199 17.54 -6.56 6.97
CA GLY A 199 18.20 -7.02 5.75
C GLY A 199 17.62 -8.33 5.24
N SER A 200 17.95 -8.71 4.00
CA SER A 200 17.41 -9.91 3.35
C SER A 200 18.50 -10.89 2.93
N GLY A 201 19.59 -11.03 3.68
CA GLY A 201 20.60 -12.03 3.35
C GLY A 201 20.02 -13.45 3.33
N THR A 202 20.87 -14.41 2.97
CA THR A 202 20.53 -15.84 3.10
C THR A 202 20.04 -16.10 4.52
N GLN A 203 18.90 -16.75 4.71
CA GLN A 203 18.23 -16.82 6.01
C GLN A 203 18.60 -18.10 6.76
N GLU A 204 19.06 -17.98 8.00
CA GLU A 204 19.50 -19.06 8.89
C GLU A 204 18.99 -18.89 10.32
N ILE A 205 18.82 -20.00 11.01
CA ILE A 205 18.58 -20.05 12.44
C ILE A 205 19.75 -20.76 13.12
N LYS A 206 20.26 -20.21 14.21
CA LYS A 206 21.29 -20.86 15.03
C LYS A 206 20.69 -21.33 16.33
N GLU A 207 20.85 -22.60 16.63
CA GLU A 207 20.45 -23.24 17.89
C GLU A 207 21.41 -22.89 19.03
N THR A 208 21.01 -23.18 20.27
CA THR A 208 21.78 -22.82 21.47
C THR A 208 23.11 -23.57 21.59
N ASP A 209 23.21 -24.76 20.99
CA ASP A 209 24.45 -25.54 20.89
C ASP A 209 25.39 -25.04 19.77
N GLY A 210 24.95 -24.05 19.00
CA GLY A 210 25.68 -23.46 17.88
C GLY A 210 25.41 -24.12 16.53
N HIS A 211 24.57 -25.16 16.46
CA HIS A 211 24.13 -25.73 15.18
C HIS A 211 23.37 -24.70 14.35
N ILE A 212 23.57 -24.73 13.03
CA ILE A 212 22.98 -23.75 12.09
C ILE A 212 22.10 -24.47 11.10
N ILE A 213 20.86 -23.99 10.98
CA ILE A 213 19.83 -24.51 10.10
C ILE A 213 19.57 -23.48 9.01
N SER A 214 19.82 -23.85 7.75
CA SER A 214 19.51 -23.02 6.59
C SER A 214 18.00 -22.99 6.33
N ILE A 215 17.44 -21.78 6.18
CA ILE A 215 16.01 -21.53 6.00
C ILE A 215 15.69 -21.14 4.55
N SER A 216 16.30 -20.07 4.03
CA SER A 216 16.07 -19.56 2.67
C SER A 216 17.33 -18.99 2.05
N GLY A 217 17.35 -18.86 0.72
CA GLY A 217 18.35 -18.04 0.04
C GLY A 217 18.15 -16.54 0.30
N ALA A 218 19.12 -15.73 -0.13
CA ALA A 218 19.05 -14.27 -0.03
C ALA A 218 17.88 -13.69 -0.86
N TYR A 219 17.51 -12.46 -0.53
CA TYR A 219 16.51 -11.60 -1.18
C TYR A 219 15.09 -12.18 -1.21
N SER A 220 14.80 -13.14 -0.32
CA SER A 220 13.47 -13.78 -0.23
C SER A 220 12.49 -12.99 0.62
N TYR A 221 12.96 -12.41 1.73
CA TYR A 221 12.19 -11.63 2.70
C TYR A 221 13.15 -10.96 3.69
N LEU A 222 12.64 -9.99 4.45
CA LEU A 222 13.41 -9.24 5.44
C LEU A 222 13.49 -9.97 6.79
N THR A 223 14.64 -9.90 7.43
CA THR A 223 14.81 -10.24 8.85
C THR A 223 15.57 -9.13 9.55
N GLY A 224 15.24 -8.89 10.80
CA GLY A 224 15.78 -7.79 11.57
C GLY A 224 15.95 -8.14 13.03
N GLY A 225 16.64 -7.26 13.73
CA GLY A 225 16.86 -7.42 15.16
C GLY A 225 17.85 -6.40 15.70
N THR A 226 18.35 -6.71 16.88
CA THR A 226 19.26 -5.85 17.64
C THR A 226 20.72 -6.20 17.36
N ALA A 227 21.58 -5.19 17.43
CA ALA A 227 23.02 -5.31 17.39
C ALA A 227 23.63 -4.63 18.63
N GLY A 228 24.78 -5.13 19.08
CA GLY A 228 25.53 -4.54 20.17
C GLY A 228 26.34 -3.33 19.71
N ALA A 229 26.64 -2.42 20.64
CA ALA A 229 27.43 -1.23 20.36
C ALA A 229 28.76 -1.57 19.68
N PRO A 230 29.03 -1.05 18.47
CA PRO A 230 30.20 -1.44 17.71
C PRO A 230 31.45 -0.64 18.09
N GLY A 231 32.62 -1.29 17.98
CA GLY A 231 33.92 -0.64 18.04
C GLY A 231 34.33 -0.09 16.67
N SER A 232 35.26 0.86 16.64
CA SER A 232 35.78 1.44 15.39
C SER A 232 37.13 0.86 15.00
N TYR A 233 37.38 0.79 13.69
CA TYR A 233 38.71 0.51 13.12
C TYR A 233 38.90 1.30 11.83
N ASN A 234 40.07 1.18 11.20
CA ASN A 234 40.44 1.94 10.01
C ASN A 234 40.19 3.45 10.18
N GLN A 235 40.70 4.01 11.28
CA GLN A 235 40.55 5.42 11.64
C GLN A 235 39.09 5.91 11.73
N GLY A 236 38.16 5.05 12.13
CA GLY A 236 36.73 5.40 12.28
C GLY A 236 35.91 5.20 11.00
N GLN A 237 36.54 4.84 9.89
CA GLN A 237 35.83 4.59 8.63
C GLN A 237 35.01 3.30 8.64
N MET A 238 35.31 2.37 9.54
CA MET A 238 34.59 1.11 9.67
C MET A 238 34.25 0.84 11.13
N ILE A 239 33.13 0.17 11.35
CA ILE A 239 32.66 -0.23 12.68
C ILE A 239 32.35 -1.72 12.71
N SER A 240 32.57 -2.37 13.85
CA SER A 240 32.41 -3.83 13.99
C SER A 240 31.89 -4.25 15.35
N THR A 241 31.10 -5.33 15.39
CA THR A 241 30.62 -5.98 16.62
C THR A 241 30.50 -7.50 16.46
N ASN A 242 30.64 -8.26 17.55
CA ASN A 242 30.71 -9.75 17.57
C ASN A 242 29.34 -10.44 17.46
N THR A 243 28.51 -10.03 16.52
CA THR A 243 27.11 -10.45 16.32
C THR A 243 26.88 -11.96 16.25
N ASN A 244 27.79 -12.78 15.69
CA ASN A 244 27.60 -14.23 15.61
C ASN A 244 27.97 -14.96 16.91
N LYS A 245 29.07 -14.55 17.55
CA LYS A 245 29.53 -15.17 18.81
C LYS A 245 28.63 -14.79 19.98
N GLU A 246 28.11 -13.57 19.96
CA GLU A 246 27.28 -13.01 21.01
C GLU A 246 25.78 -13.02 20.65
N LEU A 247 25.36 -13.79 19.65
CA LEU A 247 23.98 -13.83 19.15
C LEU A 247 22.94 -13.99 20.29
N TYR A 248 23.27 -14.80 21.29
CA TYR A 248 22.41 -15.07 22.45
C TYR A 248 22.61 -14.11 23.64
N SER A 249 23.64 -13.26 23.59
CA SER A 249 23.99 -12.33 24.66
C SER A 249 23.11 -11.09 24.63
N LEU A 250 22.65 -10.64 25.81
CA LEU A 250 21.94 -9.36 25.95
C LEU A 250 22.82 -8.14 25.62
N ALA A 251 24.14 -8.31 25.50
CA ALA A 251 25.02 -7.26 24.96
C ALA A 251 24.67 -6.89 23.51
N GLN A 252 24.06 -7.81 22.75
CA GLN A 252 23.52 -7.56 21.41
C GLN A 252 22.06 -7.08 21.43
N GLY A 253 21.44 -6.96 22.61
CA GLY A 253 20.00 -6.77 22.79
C GLY A 253 19.20 -8.09 22.79
N PRO A 254 17.89 -8.04 23.05
CA PRO A 254 17.06 -9.25 23.20
C PRO A 254 16.81 -9.99 21.87
N MET A 255 17.05 -9.36 20.71
CA MET A 255 16.82 -9.93 19.38
C MET A 255 18.11 -9.95 18.55
N GLY A 256 19.20 -10.47 19.12
CA GLY A 256 20.49 -10.53 18.46
C GLY A 256 20.41 -11.15 17.06
N THR A 257 21.00 -10.48 16.07
CA THR A 257 21.03 -10.90 14.66
C THR A 257 22.44 -10.78 14.08
N HIS A 258 22.77 -11.63 13.10
CA HIS A 258 24.06 -11.60 12.42
C HIS A 258 23.92 -11.58 10.89
N PRO A 259 24.32 -10.47 10.23
CA PRO A 259 24.26 -10.28 8.77
C PRO A 259 25.02 -11.31 7.92
N ARG A 260 24.41 -11.57 6.77
CA ARG A 260 24.60 -12.61 5.75
C ARG A 260 25.21 -12.25 4.39
N VAL A 261 25.56 -13.26 3.58
CA VAL A 261 25.68 -13.07 2.13
C VAL A 261 24.30 -12.67 1.61
N GLY A 262 24.25 -11.49 0.99
CA GLY A 262 23.02 -10.82 0.57
C GLY A 262 22.50 -9.76 1.55
N ASP A 263 23.07 -9.64 2.75
CA ASP A 263 22.84 -8.48 3.63
C ASP A 263 23.76 -7.30 3.31
N SER A 264 24.77 -7.48 2.44
CA SER A 264 25.61 -6.40 1.95
C SER A 264 24.77 -5.18 1.53
N GLY A 265 25.11 -4.00 2.06
CA GLY A 265 24.39 -2.75 1.86
C GLY A 265 23.28 -2.48 2.88
N SER A 266 22.91 -3.47 3.69
CA SER A 266 21.84 -3.33 4.68
C SER A 266 22.15 -2.32 5.78
N PRO A 267 21.16 -1.55 6.25
CA PRO A 267 21.38 -0.48 7.20
C PRO A 267 21.64 -0.99 8.62
N LEU A 268 22.54 -0.30 9.31
CA LEU A 268 22.62 -0.25 10.75
C LEU A 268 22.11 1.11 11.21
N PHE A 269 21.03 1.10 11.98
CA PHE A 269 20.47 2.28 12.63
C PHE A 269 20.94 2.35 14.08
N ALA A 270 21.14 3.56 14.59
CA ALA A 270 21.38 3.82 16.00
C ALA A 270 20.43 4.92 16.49
N TYR A 271 19.95 4.82 17.72
CA TYR A 271 19.25 5.93 18.34
C TYR A 271 20.28 6.92 18.89
N ASP A 272 20.29 8.16 18.41
CA ASP A 272 21.17 9.21 18.93
C ASP A 272 20.42 9.98 20.03
N SER A 273 20.80 9.76 21.29
CA SER A 273 20.13 10.36 22.45
C SER A 273 20.29 11.87 22.55
N VAL A 274 21.29 12.44 21.86
CA VAL A 274 21.47 13.90 21.76
C VAL A 274 20.45 14.50 20.78
N LEU A 275 20.19 13.81 19.68
CA LEU A 275 19.22 14.23 18.66
C LEU A 275 17.79 13.77 18.97
N GLN A 276 17.65 12.81 19.88
CA GLN A 276 16.40 12.09 20.18
C GLN A 276 15.75 11.45 18.95
N LYS A 277 16.57 11.04 17.98
CA LYS A 277 16.15 10.47 16.70
C LYS A 277 16.98 9.25 16.34
N TRP A 278 16.39 8.35 15.55
CA TRP A 278 17.13 7.30 14.88
C TRP A 278 17.94 7.90 13.73
N VAL A 279 19.19 7.43 13.60
CA VAL A 279 20.10 7.79 12.52
C VAL A 279 20.68 6.54 11.88
N ILE A 280 20.91 6.56 10.57
CA ILE A 280 21.71 5.52 9.90
C ILE A 280 23.18 5.79 10.19
N VAL A 281 23.85 4.81 10.80
CA VAL A 281 25.27 4.91 11.19
C VAL A 281 26.19 4.17 10.24
N GLY A 282 25.71 3.12 9.56
CA GLY A 282 26.52 2.36 8.61
C GLY A 282 25.72 1.43 7.72
N VAL A 283 26.39 0.92 6.69
CA VAL A 283 25.88 -0.08 5.74
C VAL A 283 26.74 -1.34 5.81
N ASP A 284 26.12 -2.51 5.82
CA ASP A 284 26.81 -3.80 5.99
C ASP A 284 27.75 -4.05 4.81
N SER A 285 29.04 -4.25 5.08
CA SER A 285 30.07 -4.35 4.03
C SER A 285 30.71 -5.73 3.98
N SER A 286 31.07 -6.29 5.13
CA SER A 286 31.75 -7.57 5.20
C SER A 286 31.55 -8.25 6.56
N GLY A 287 31.83 -9.55 6.61
CA GLY A 287 31.89 -10.32 7.86
C GLY A 287 33.19 -11.11 7.96
N GLY A 288 33.64 -11.37 9.19
CA GLY A 288 34.84 -12.17 9.48
C GLY A 288 35.07 -12.36 10.98
N GLY A 289 35.70 -13.48 11.40
CA GLY A 289 36.10 -13.71 12.80
C GLY A 289 34.97 -13.88 13.83
N GLY A 290 33.71 -13.93 13.39
CA GLY A 290 32.52 -14.03 14.25
C GLY A 290 31.79 -12.70 14.50
N GLY A 291 32.22 -11.61 13.84
CA GLY A 291 31.56 -10.31 13.87
C GLY A 291 31.15 -9.80 12.50
N THR A 292 30.46 -8.66 12.49
CA THR A 292 29.99 -7.97 11.29
C THR A 292 30.65 -6.61 11.20
N ASN A 293 30.97 -6.18 9.97
CA ASN A 293 31.61 -4.90 9.69
C ASN A 293 30.71 -4.03 8.82
N TRP A 294 30.46 -2.81 9.29
CA TRP A 294 29.74 -1.80 8.52
C TRP A 294 30.69 -0.69 8.07
N ALA A 295 30.51 -0.24 6.84
CA ALA A 295 31.04 1.03 6.40
C ALA A 295 30.17 2.14 7.01
N VAL A 296 30.76 2.99 7.85
CA VAL A 296 30.09 4.16 8.44
C VAL A 296 29.49 5.08 7.36
N VAL A 297 28.31 5.65 7.56
CA VAL A 297 27.76 6.59 6.57
C VAL A 297 28.62 7.85 6.49
N ASP A 298 29.05 8.21 5.28
CA ASP A 298 29.85 9.40 5.00
C ASP A 298 28.95 10.53 4.47
N ALA A 299 28.36 11.30 5.39
CA ALA A 299 27.46 12.39 5.05
C ALA A 299 28.12 13.47 4.18
N ASN A 300 29.43 13.70 4.34
CA ASN A 300 30.15 14.68 3.52
C ASN A 300 30.24 14.22 2.07
N PHE A 301 30.53 12.94 1.84
CA PHE A 301 30.53 12.37 0.49
C PHE A 301 29.14 12.44 -0.17
N VAL A 302 28.08 12.10 0.56
CA VAL A 302 26.70 12.21 0.05
C VAL A 302 26.35 13.65 -0.31
N ASN A 303 26.65 14.61 0.58
CA ASN A 303 26.38 16.02 0.36
C ASN A 303 27.20 16.59 -0.80
N GLN A 304 28.44 16.13 -1.00
CA GLN A 304 29.24 16.52 -2.16
C GLN A 304 28.62 16.02 -3.46
N ALA A 305 28.14 14.76 -3.51
CA ALA A 305 27.45 14.25 -4.69
C ALA A 305 26.19 15.07 -5.03
N ILE A 306 25.38 15.43 -4.01
CA ILE A 306 24.23 16.32 -4.19
C ILE A 306 24.66 17.70 -4.74
N GLN A 307 25.76 18.26 -4.23
CA GLN A 307 26.28 19.55 -4.67
C GLN A 307 26.79 19.49 -6.12
N ASP A 308 27.49 18.41 -6.51
CA ASP A 308 28.02 18.23 -7.86
C ASP A 308 26.89 18.12 -8.91
N ASP A 309 25.76 17.57 -8.49
CA ASP A 309 24.52 17.46 -9.26
C ASP A 309 23.66 18.74 -9.26
N THR A 310 24.11 19.84 -8.64
CA THR A 310 23.34 21.08 -8.50
C THR A 310 24.03 22.24 -9.22
N ASP A 311 23.29 22.94 -10.09
CA ASP A 311 23.79 24.17 -10.73
C ASP A 311 23.81 25.35 -9.74
N ALA A 312 24.47 26.44 -10.11
CA ALA A 312 24.53 27.63 -9.26
C ALA A 312 23.12 28.12 -8.88
N PRO A 313 22.89 28.49 -7.60
CA PRO A 313 21.57 28.91 -7.15
C PRO A 313 21.08 30.14 -7.91
N VAL A 314 19.84 30.08 -8.36
CA VAL A 314 19.17 31.15 -9.10
C VAL A 314 18.51 32.08 -8.08
N THR A 315 18.83 33.37 -8.15
CA THR A 315 18.19 34.38 -7.28
C THR A 315 17.37 35.32 -8.14
N PHE A 316 16.06 35.37 -7.91
CA PHE A 316 15.19 36.30 -8.61
C PHE A 316 15.42 37.74 -8.14
N MET A 317 15.55 38.65 -9.10
CA MET A 317 15.64 40.09 -8.85
C MET A 317 14.25 40.71 -9.05
N ALA A 318 13.69 41.29 -7.99
CA ALA A 318 12.42 42.00 -8.03
C ALA A 318 12.46 43.16 -9.03
N ASP A 319 11.31 43.49 -9.63
CA ASP A 319 11.11 44.59 -10.57
C ASP A 319 11.91 44.52 -11.89
N GLN A 320 12.58 43.39 -12.18
CA GLN A 320 13.39 43.20 -13.39
C GLN A 320 12.74 42.34 -14.48
N GLY A 321 11.43 42.06 -14.35
CA GLY A 321 10.70 41.15 -15.23
C GLY A 321 10.98 39.66 -14.93
N PRO A 322 10.36 38.72 -15.65
CA PRO A 322 10.51 37.29 -15.39
C PRO A 322 11.89 36.75 -15.80
N LEU A 323 12.36 35.70 -15.12
CA LEU A 323 13.45 34.84 -15.58
C LEU A 323 13.00 34.10 -16.84
N ARG A 324 13.64 34.37 -17.98
CA ARG A 324 13.37 33.68 -19.24
C ARG A 324 14.18 32.39 -19.31
N TRP A 325 13.49 31.26 -19.42
CA TRP A 325 14.10 29.92 -19.42
C TRP A 325 14.07 29.32 -20.83
N ALA A 326 15.23 29.34 -21.49
CA ALA A 326 15.44 28.72 -22.80
C ALA A 326 16.22 27.40 -22.65
N PHE A 327 15.91 26.42 -23.50
CA PHE A 327 16.51 25.07 -23.42
C PHE A 327 16.70 24.43 -24.80
N ASN A 328 17.90 23.93 -25.06
CA ASN A 328 18.23 23.16 -26.25
C ASN A 328 18.22 21.66 -25.92
N SER A 329 17.16 20.97 -26.36
CA SER A 329 16.98 19.54 -26.12
C SER A 329 18.00 18.63 -26.81
N THR A 330 18.72 19.13 -27.82
CA THR A 330 19.76 18.35 -28.52
C THR A 330 21.03 18.28 -27.69
N ASP A 331 21.43 19.41 -27.12
CA ASP A 331 22.66 19.52 -26.34
C ASP A 331 22.46 19.20 -24.85
N GLY A 332 21.21 19.27 -24.37
CA GLY A 332 20.86 19.08 -22.96
C GLY A 332 21.23 20.29 -22.11
N THR A 333 21.34 21.48 -22.70
CA THR A 333 21.78 22.71 -22.02
C THR A 333 20.72 23.80 -22.16
N GLY A 334 20.64 24.67 -21.16
CA GLY A 334 19.72 25.79 -21.12
C GLY A 334 20.26 26.96 -20.31
N THR A 335 19.52 28.06 -20.33
CA THR A 335 19.86 29.26 -19.56
C THR A 335 18.61 29.85 -18.93
N LEU A 336 18.76 30.45 -17.75
CA LEU A 336 17.77 31.33 -17.15
C LEU A 336 18.35 32.75 -17.14
N ILE A 337 17.70 33.65 -17.87
CA ILE A 337 18.19 35.02 -18.07
C ILE A 337 17.22 36.01 -17.45
N GLN A 338 17.75 36.92 -16.65
CA GLN A 338 17.03 38.10 -16.15
C GLN A 338 17.93 39.33 -16.31
N GLN A 339 17.55 40.21 -17.22
CA GLN A 339 18.38 41.36 -17.65
C GLN A 339 19.78 40.89 -18.09
N GLU A 340 20.84 41.34 -17.42
CA GLU A 340 22.23 41.00 -17.71
C GLU A 340 22.69 39.72 -16.98
N THR A 341 21.91 39.20 -16.03
CA THR A 341 22.28 38.02 -15.25
C THR A 341 21.88 36.75 -16.00
N VAL A 342 22.83 35.84 -16.17
CA VAL A 342 22.65 34.56 -16.87
C VAL A 342 23.04 33.42 -15.94
N TYR A 343 22.09 32.54 -15.66
CA TYR A 343 22.33 31.27 -14.98
C TYR A 343 22.36 30.13 -15.99
N GLN A 344 23.32 29.23 -15.86
CA GLN A 344 23.37 28.00 -16.66
C GLN A 344 22.43 26.96 -16.05
N MET A 345 21.87 26.11 -16.91
CA MET A 345 21.02 24.99 -16.53
C MET A 345 21.36 23.78 -17.41
N HIS A 346 21.38 22.60 -16.81
CA HIS A 346 21.61 21.34 -17.52
C HIS A 346 20.41 20.40 -17.37
N GLY A 347 20.01 19.78 -18.49
CA GLY A 347 18.96 18.79 -18.56
C GLY A 347 19.44 17.44 -19.09
N GLN A 348 18.50 16.58 -19.48
CA GLN A 348 18.83 15.29 -20.08
C GLN A 348 19.58 15.49 -21.40
N LYS A 349 20.68 14.73 -21.58
CA LYS A 349 21.44 14.69 -22.83
C LYS A 349 21.34 13.31 -23.47
N GLY A 350 20.76 13.25 -24.67
CA GLY A 350 20.45 11.97 -25.32
C GLY A 350 19.55 11.12 -24.43
N THR A 351 20.03 9.96 -23.98
CA THR A 351 19.32 9.06 -23.04
C THR A 351 19.80 9.16 -21.60
N ASP A 352 20.83 9.97 -21.33
CA ASP A 352 21.43 10.08 -20.01
C ASP A 352 20.67 11.08 -19.14
N LEU A 353 20.00 10.57 -18.11
CA LEU A 353 19.26 11.39 -17.17
C LEU A 353 20.19 12.12 -16.19
N ASN A 354 21.38 11.58 -15.93
CA ASN A 354 22.29 12.08 -14.89
C ASN A 354 22.95 13.42 -15.27
N GLU A 355 23.08 13.69 -16.56
CA GLU A 355 23.56 14.98 -17.08
C GLU A 355 22.66 16.15 -16.63
N GLY A 356 21.40 15.87 -16.29
CA GLY A 356 20.48 16.85 -15.75
C GLY A 356 20.82 17.26 -14.31
N LYS A 357 20.88 18.57 -14.06
CA LYS A 357 21.26 19.12 -12.76
C LYS A 357 20.07 19.76 -12.03
N ASN A 358 20.17 19.79 -10.71
CA ASN A 358 19.19 20.44 -9.85
C ASN A 358 19.31 21.96 -9.97
N LEU A 359 18.19 22.66 -9.79
CA LEU A 359 18.16 24.12 -9.65
C LEU A 359 17.54 24.49 -8.31
N VAL A 360 18.14 25.48 -7.65
CA VAL A 360 17.64 26.06 -6.41
C VAL A 360 17.23 27.50 -6.67
N PHE A 361 15.96 27.82 -6.41
CA PHE A 361 15.38 29.14 -6.61
C PHE A 361 15.24 29.88 -5.29
N ASN A 362 15.82 31.09 -5.22
CA ASN A 362 15.79 31.98 -4.07
C ASN A 362 15.23 33.36 -4.44
N GLY A 363 14.78 34.10 -3.44
CA GLY A 363 14.09 35.37 -3.63
C GLY A 363 12.60 35.23 -3.34
N ALA A 364 11.91 36.36 -3.25
CA ALA A 364 10.48 36.41 -2.99
C ALA A 364 9.71 36.75 -4.28
N ASP A 365 8.52 36.15 -4.41
CA ASP A 365 7.55 36.39 -5.49
C ASP A 365 8.16 36.33 -6.90
N GLY A 366 9.03 35.33 -7.11
CA GLY A 366 9.74 35.16 -8.36
C GLY A 366 8.86 34.76 -9.53
N GLN A 367 9.28 35.11 -10.74
CA GLN A 367 8.57 34.76 -11.98
C GLN A 367 9.50 34.07 -12.96
N ILE A 368 9.07 32.93 -13.51
CA ILE A 368 9.83 32.15 -14.50
C ILE A 368 8.94 31.89 -15.72
N ALA A 369 9.41 32.29 -16.90
CA ALA A 369 8.76 32.06 -18.19
C ALA A 369 9.52 30.99 -18.98
N LEU A 370 8.90 29.82 -19.18
CA LEU A 370 9.45 28.76 -20.03
C LEU A 370 9.22 29.09 -21.51
N GLU A 371 10.32 29.18 -22.24
CA GLU A 371 10.36 29.49 -23.67
C GLU A 371 10.47 28.23 -24.54
N ASP A 372 11.01 27.15 -23.97
CA ASP A 372 11.16 25.85 -24.62
C ASP A 372 10.65 24.74 -23.69
N ALA A 373 10.27 23.60 -24.28
CA ALA A 373 9.96 22.41 -23.51
C ALA A 373 11.22 21.86 -22.84
N VAL A 374 11.18 21.71 -21.51
CA VAL A 374 12.33 21.32 -20.70
C VAL A 374 12.22 19.85 -20.29
N ASN A 375 13.26 19.10 -20.62
CA ASN A 375 13.47 17.76 -20.07
C ASN A 375 14.73 17.78 -19.21
N GLN A 376 14.56 17.96 -17.91
CA GLN A 376 15.65 18.15 -16.97
C GLN A 376 16.29 16.83 -16.51
N GLY A 377 15.87 15.68 -17.07
CA GLY A 377 16.43 14.38 -16.70
C GLY A 377 16.20 14.07 -15.22
N ALA A 378 17.28 13.81 -14.48
CA ALA A 378 17.28 13.63 -13.03
C ALA A 378 17.46 14.94 -12.25
N GLY A 379 17.44 16.11 -12.89
CA GLY A 379 17.47 17.39 -12.17
C GLY A 379 16.13 17.70 -11.48
N ALA A 380 16.19 18.07 -10.20
CA ALA A 380 15.06 18.53 -9.40
C ALA A 380 15.01 20.07 -9.30
N LEU A 381 13.84 20.62 -8.98
CA LEU A 381 13.69 22.05 -8.69
C LEU A 381 13.37 22.25 -7.21
N ALA A 382 14.20 23.02 -6.52
CA ALA A 382 13.96 23.43 -5.14
C ALA A 382 13.52 24.90 -5.10
N PHE A 383 12.44 25.19 -4.39
CA PHE A 383 11.90 26.55 -4.21
C PHE A 383 11.95 26.96 -2.74
N ASN A 384 12.79 27.96 -2.45
CA ASN A 384 12.98 28.53 -1.11
C ASN A 384 12.14 29.79 -0.86
N GLY A 385 11.20 30.10 -1.75
CA GLY A 385 10.32 31.26 -1.68
C GLY A 385 9.19 31.15 -2.71
N ASN A 386 8.28 32.12 -2.68
CA ASN A 386 7.13 32.12 -3.58
C ASN A 386 7.55 32.31 -5.03
N TYR A 387 6.96 31.54 -5.94
CA TYR A 387 7.23 31.63 -7.37
C TYR A 387 5.99 31.43 -8.23
N THR A 388 5.96 32.06 -9.41
CA THR A 388 5.06 31.73 -10.50
C THR A 388 5.86 31.21 -11.68
N VAL A 389 5.58 29.98 -12.12
CA VAL A 389 6.21 29.37 -13.29
C VAL A 389 5.16 29.22 -14.39
N PHE A 390 5.40 29.80 -15.56
CA PHE A 390 4.40 29.85 -16.63
C PHE A 390 5.02 29.69 -18.02
N THR A 391 4.17 29.51 -19.02
CA THR A 391 4.55 29.48 -20.44
C THR A 391 3.47 30.16 -21.28
N THR A 392 3.85 30.73 -22.42
CA THR A 392 2.93 31.35 -23.40
C THR A 392 2.85 30.57 -24.71
N ASN A 393 3.67 29.53 -24.90
CA ASN A 393 3.74 28.75 -26.13
C ASN A 393 3.44 27.26 -25.92
N GLY A 394 2.89 26.90 -24.76
CA GLY A 394 2.55 25.51 -24.43
C GLY A 394 3.77 24.63 -24.11
N SER A 395 4.91 25.25 -23.76
CA SER A 395 6.08 24.49 -23.30
C SER A 395 5.73 23.62 -22.09
N THR A 396 6.37 22.47 -22.01
CA THR A 396 6.17 21.50 -20.92
C THR A 396 7.43 21.35 -20.09
N TRP A 397 7.30 20.84 -18.88
CA TRP A 397 8.45 20.49 -18.05
C TRP A 397 8.33 19.06 -17.53
N ARG A 398 9.45 18.33 -17.55
CA ARG A 398 9.64 17.09 -16.78
C ARG A 398 11.06 17.04 -16.20
N GLY A 399 11.19 16.43 -15.03
CA GLY A 399 12.46 16.28 -14.32
C GLY A 399 12.28 15.36 -13.11
N ALA A 400 13.22 15.39 -12.16
CA ALA A 400 13.15 14.52 -10.98
C ALA A 400 11.96 14.83 -10.05
N GLY A 401 11.58 16.11 -9.95
CA GLY A 401 10.45 16.57 -9.13
C GLY A 401 10.67 17.98 -8.61
N LEU A 402 9.71 18.43 -7.79
CA LEU A 402 9.70 19.72 -7.11
C LEU A 402 9.81 19.51 -5.60
N ASP A 403 10.70 20.28 -4.97
CA ASP A 403 10.84 20.40 -3.52
C ASP A 403 10.51 21.84 -3.11
N ILE A 404 9.44 22.02 -2.35
CA ILE A 404 8.93 23.34 -1.97
C ILE A 404 8.98 23.46 -0.46
N THR A 405 9.77 24.42 0.02
CA THR A 405 9.94 24.67 1.47
C THR A 405 8.64 25.12 2.14
N GLN A 406 8.53 24.89 3.46
CA GLN A 406 7.31 25.09 4.26
C GLN A 406 6.63 26.46 4.05
N ASP A 407 7.41 27.53 3.92
CA ASP A 407 6.93 28.90 3.80
C ASP A 407 6.76 29.39 2.35
N ALA A 408 6.88 28.50 1.37
CA ALA A 408 6.80 28.83 -0.05
C ALA A 408 5.52 28.31 -0.72
N GLU A 409 4.93 29.14 -1.58
CA GLU A 409 3.90 28.75 -2.54
C GLU A 409 4.40 28.92 -3.98
N VAL A 410 4.27 27.86 -4.78
CA VAL A 410 4.58 27.89 -6.21
C VAL A 410 3.31 27.77 -7.04
N SER A 411 2.95 28.85 -7.76
CA SER A 411 1.93 28.81 -8.80
C SER A 411 2.51 28.22 -10.09
N TRP A 412 2.19 26.97 -10.38
CA TRP A 412 2.70 26.19 -11.49
C TRP A 412 1.71 26.14 -12.66
N GLN A 413 2.02 26.86 -13.73
CA GLN A 413 1.17 27.03 -14.92
C GLN A 413 1.72 26.32 -16.16
N VAL A 414 2.52 25.26 -15.95
CA VAL A 414 3.19 24.49 -17.00
C VAL A 414 2.67 23.05 -17.00
N ASN A 415 2.25 22.54 -18.16
CA ASN A 415 1.79 21.15 -18.28
C ASN A 415 2.97 20.17 -18.27
N GLY A 416 2.69 18.92 -17.88
CA GLY A 416 3.62 17.81 -17.94
C GLY A 416 3.58 17.07 -19.28
N VAL A 417 4.15 15.87 -19.29
CA VAL A 417 4.29 15.03 -20.49
C VAL A 417 3.60 13.68 -20.25
N GLN A 418 2.95 13.14 -21.28
CA GLN A 418 2.32 11.82 -21.21
C GLN A 418 3.32 10.73 -20.80
N GLY A 419 2.95 9.90 -19.83
CA GLY A 419 3.80 8.82 -19.32
C GLY A 419 4.89 9.26 -18.34
N ASP A 420 4.96 10.56 -18.01
CA ASP A 420 5.75 11.08 -16.90
C ASP A 420 4.84 11.47 -15.73
N ASN A 421 5.35 11.31 -14.50
CA ASN A 421 4.71 11.81 -13.30
C ASN A 421 5.53 12.97 -12.73
N LEU A 422 4.87 14.09 -12.43
CA LEU A 422 5.44 15.13 -11.58
C LEU A 422 5.55 14.60 -10.16
N HIS A 423 6.73 14.67 -9.55
CA HIS A 423 6.90 14.32 -8.13
C HIS A 423 6.96 15.60 -7.32
N LYS A 424 6.21 15.68 -6.23
CA LYS A 424 6.16 16.84 -5.34
C LYS A 424 6.46 16.40 -3.90
N ILE A 425 7.48 16.99 -3.28
CA ILE A 425 7.82 16.91 -1.85
C ILE A 425 8.06 18.30 -1.21
N GLY A 426 8.52 18.33 0.03
CA GLY A 426 8.65 19.56 0.82
C GLY A 426 7.32 20.03 1.38
N GLU A 427 7.34 20.70 2.53
CA GLU A 427 6.12 21.04 3.29
C GLU A 427 5.26 22.16 2.65
N GLY A 428 5.82 22.89 1.68
CA GLY A 428 5.16 24.03 1.04
C GLY A 428 4.03 23.67 0.06
N VAL A 429 3.54 24.69 -0.63
CA VAL A 429 2.34 24.62 -1.46
C VAL A 429 2.70 24.63 -2.95
N LEU A 430 2.17 23.67 -3.71
CA LEU A 430 2.14 23.69 -5.17
C LEU A 430 0.72 23.99 -5.64
N LYS A 431 0.50 25.14 -6.27
CA LYS A 431 -0.77 25.48 -6.91
C LYS A 431 -0.69 25.22 -8.41
N VAL A 432 -1.32 24.14 -8.88
CA VAL A 432 -1.35 23.76 -10.29
C VAL A 432 -2.44 24.55 -10.99
N ASN A 433 -2.04 25.46 -11.89
CA ASN A 433 -2.90 26.47 -12.53
C ASN A 433 -2.55 26.64 -14.02
N GLY A 434 -2.23 25.53 -14.69
CA GLY A 434 -2.02 25.49 -16.14
C GLY A 434 -3.33 25.63 -16.91
N THR A 435 -3.26 25.41 -18.22
CA THR A 435 -4.41 25.53 -19.13
C THR A 435 -4.57 24.26 -19.95
N GLY A 436 -5.81 23.83 -20.16
CA GLY A 436 -6.15 22.69 -21.01
C GLY A 436 -5.93 21.32 -20.33
N ILE A 437 -5.72 20.31 -21.16
CA ILE A 437 -5.46 18.92 -20.73
C ILE A 437 -3.97 18.73 -20.47
N ASN A 438 -3.59 18.53 -19.20
CA ASN A 438 -2.26 18.02 -18.86
C ASN A 438 -2.26 16.48 -18.97
N PRO A 439 -1.45 15.87 -19.85
CA PRO A 439 -1.40 14.42 -20.01
C PRO A 439 -0.51 13.72 -18.96
N GLY A 440 0.31 14.45 -18.21
CA GLY A 440 1.18 13.87 -17.17
C GLY A 440 0.40 13.46 -15.91
N GLY A 441 1.00 12.59 -15.10
CA GLY A 441 0.48 12.22 -13.77
C GLY A 441 1.14 13.01 -12.64
N LEU A 442 0.68 12.81 -11.42
CA LEU A 442 1.21 13.43 -10.20
C LEU A 442 1.47 12.36 -9.14
N LYS A 443 2.64 12.42 -8.50
CA LYS A 443 2.93 11.73 -7.23
C LYS A 443 3.27 12.79 -6.18
N VAL A 444 2.48 12.84 -5.11
CA VAL A 444 2.69 13.77 -4.01
C VAL A 444 3.12 12.99 -2.77
N GLY A 445 4.23 13.43 -2.19
CA GLY A 445 4.79 12.84 -0.97
C GLY A 445 4.81 13.79 0.22
N ASP A 446 4.63 15.10 0.04
CA ASP A 446 4.66 16.04 1.15
C ASP A 446 3.96 17.38 0.83
N GLY A 447 3.64 18.15 1.86
CA GLY A 447 3.02 19.47 1.79
C GLY A 447 1.66 19.48 1.11
N THR A 448 1.32 20.60 0.46
CA THR A 448 -0.01 20.77 -0.15
C THR A 448 0.07 20.91 -1.67
N VAL A 449 -0.85 20.27 -2.39
CA VAL A 449 -1.06 20.48 -3.83
C VAL A 449 -2.50 20.95 -4.07
N ILE A 450 -2.66 22.14 -4.64
CA ILE A 450 -3.97 22.69 -5.03
C ILE A 450 -4.14 22.46 -6.53
N LEU A 451 -5.13 21.64 -6.92
CA LEU A 451 -5.46 21.40 -8.33
C LEU A 451 -6.48 22.45 -8.78
N ALA A 452 -6.00 23.42 -9.56
CA ALA A 452 -6.74 24.58 -10.05
C ALA A 452 -6.50 24.82 -11.56
N GLN A 453 -6.38 23.74 -12.34
CA GLN A 453 -6.18 23.80 -13.78
C GLN A 453 -7.35 24.55 -14.45
N ARG A 454 -7.02 25.40 -15.42
CA ARG A 454 -7.97 26.22 -16.16
C ARG A 454 -8.37 25.55 -17.47
N PRO A 455 -9.61 25.76 -17.94
CA PRO A 455 -10.01 25.30 -19.27
C PRO A 455 -9.24 26.01 -20.38
N ASP A 456 -8.98 25.30 -21.47
CA ASP A 456 -8.56 25.90 -22.74
C ASP A 456 -9.72 26.59 -23.47
N GLU A 457 -9.46 27.09 -24.68
CA GLU A 457 -10.45 27.79 -25.51
C GLU A 457 -11.64 26.88 -25.90
N ASP A 458 -11.46 25.55 -25.91
CA ASP A 458 -12.50 24.55 -26.18
C ASP A 458 -13.25 24.13 -24.90
N GLY A 459 -12.90 24.69 -23.73
CA GLY A 459 -13.48 24.32 -22.44
C GLY A 459 -12.92 23.03 -21.83
N LYS A 460 -11.88 22.43 -22.40
CA LYS A 460 -11.27 21.20 -21.90
C LYS A 460 -10.33 21.51 -20.75
N VAL A 461 -10.40 20.73 -19.68
CA VAL A 461 -9.60 20.91 -18.47
C VAL A 461 -9.26 19.56 -17.86
N GLN A 462 -8.00 19.38 -17.46
CA GLN A 462 -7.52 18.27 -16.66
C GLN A 462 -6.18 18.65 -16.04
N ALA A 463 -6.09 18.66 -14.71
CA ALA A 463 -4.85 18.97 -14.00
C ALA A 463 -3.81 17.86 -14.15
N PHE A 464 -4.22 16.60 -14.05
CA PHE A 464 -3.36 15.43 -14.27
C PHE A 464 -4.17 14.22 -14.77
N SER A 465 -3.51 13.30 -15.45
CA SER A 465 -4.09 12.03 -15.90
C SER A 465 -4.30 11.03 -14.75
N SER A 466 -3.48 11.12 -13.70
CA SER A 466 -3.60 10.36 -12.45
C SER A 466 -2.95 11.11 -11.28
N VAL A 467 -3.38 10.80 -10.06
CA VAL A 467 -2.81 11.34 -8.82
C VAL A 467 -2.54 10.20 -7.85
N ASN A 468 -1.32 10.11 -7.33
CA ASN A 468 -0.93 9.20 -6.26
C ASN A 468 -0.51 10.00 -5.03
N ILE A 469 -1.13 9.70 -3.89
CA ILE A 469 -0.93 10.35 -2.59
C ILE A 469 -0.27 9.34 -1.66
N ALA A 470 0.94 9.62 -1.16
CA ALA A 470 1.68 8.67 -0.33
C ALA A 470 2.45 9.34 0.82
N SER A 471 2.91 8.53 1.76
CA SER A 471 3.63 8.81 3.02
C SER A 471 2.81 9.33 4.21
N GLY A 472 1.55 9.70 4.00
CA GLY A 472 0.67 10.25 5.05
C GLY A 472 0.85 11.74 5.35
N ARG A 473 1.92 12.34 4.83
CA ARG A 473 2.25 13.76 4.96
C ARG A 473 1.38 14.69 4.09
N PRO A 474 1.10 14.38 2.81
CA PRO A 474 0.56 15.39 1.90
C PRO A 474 -0.95 15.59 1.99
N THR A 475 -1.39 16.74 1.47
CA THR A 475 -2.80 17.05 1.16
C THR A 475 -2.94 17.49 -0.30
N VAL A 476 -3.91 16.92 -1.02
CA VAL A 476 -4.33 17.36 -2.37
C VAL A 476 -5.71 18.00 -2.26
N ILE A 477 -5.86 19.21 -2.78
CA ILE A 477 -7.10 19.99 -2.71
C ILE A 477 -7.68 20.14 -4.13
N LEU A 478 -8.97 19.82 -4.30
CA LEU A 478 -9.70 20.03 -5.55
C LEU A 478 -10.38 21.41 -5.52
N THR A 479 -10.07 22.31 -6.46
CA THR A 479 -10.84 23.56 -6.55
C THR A 479 -12.19 23.39 -7.25
N ASP A 480 -12.30 22.38 -8.13
CA ASP A 480 -13.56 21.96 -8.75
C ASP A 480 -13.55 20.45 -9.09
N SER A 481 -14.68 19.92 -9.54
CA SER A 481 -14.85 18.49 -9.89
C SER A 481 -14.24 18.06 -11.23
N ARG A 482 -13.58 18.97 -11.98
CA ARG A 482 -13.06 18.69 -13.34
C ARG A 482 -11.55 18.45 -13.36
N GLN A 483 -10.89 18.55 -12.21
CA GLN A 483 -9.43 18.54 -12.10
C GLN A 483 -8.81 17.18 -12.44
N VAL A 484 -9.42 16.10 -11.99
CA VAL A 484 -8.94 14.73 -12.18
C VAL A 484 -10.13 13.78 -12.18
N ASN A 485 -10.06 12.70 -12.96
CA ASN A 485 -11.01 11.60 -12.83
C ASN A 485 -10.81 10.91 -11.46
N PRO A 486 -11.82 10.85 -10.57
CA PRO A 486 -11.68 10.22 -9.25
C PRO A 486 -11.17 8.77 -9.30
N ASP A 487 -11.50 8.00 -10.35
CA ASP A 487 -11.03 6.61 -10.50
C ASP A 487 -9.51 6.50 -10.74
N ASN A 488 -8.86 7.59 -11.12
CA ASN A 488 -7.42 7.69 -11.33
C ASN A 488 -6.69 8.31 -10.13
N ILE A 489 -7.38 8.51 -9.01
CA ILE A 489 -6.78 8.85 -7.73
C ILE A 489 -6.42 7.55 -7.00
N SER A 490 -5.24 7.52 -6.40
CA SER A 490 -4.75 6.41 -5.59
C SER A 490 -4.05 6.91 -4.33
N TRP A 491 -4.16 6.15 -3.26
CA TRP A 491 -3.38 6.33 -2.04
C TRP A 491 -2.41 5.16 -1.93
N GLY A 492 -1.11 5.44 -2.07
CA GLY A 492 -0.05 4.45 -1.87
C GLY A 492 0.29 4.28 -0.39
N PHE A 493 1.45 3.70 -0.10
CA PHE A 493 1.97 3.52 1.26
C PHE A 493 1.73 4.73 2.18
N ARG A 494 1.00 4.51 3.28
CA ARG A 494 0.55 5.49 4.29
C ARG A 494 -0.34 6.63 3.78
N GLY A 495 -0.73 6.60 2.52
CA GLY A 495 -1.67 7.52 1.90
C GLY A 495 -1.37 9.01 2.13
N GLY A 496 -2.38 9.73 2.62
CA GLY A 496 -2.43 11.19 2.75
C GLY A 496 -3.87 11.66 2.58
N ARG A 497 -4.09 12.96 2.37
CA ARG A 497 -5.42 13.57 2.35
C ARG A 497 -5.82 14.03 0.96
N LEU A 498 -7.00 13.63 0.49
CA LEU A 498 -7.70 14.28 -0.61
C LEU A 498 -8.80 15.15 -0.01
N ASP A 499 -8.63 16.47 -0.06
CA ASP A 499 -9.66 17.43 0.28
C ASP A 499 -10.51 17.72 -0.96
N ILE A 500 -11.77 17.27 -0.91
CA ILE A 500 -12.74 17.50 -1.97
C ILE A 500 -13.29 18.93 -1.94
N ASN A 501 -13.08 19.68 -0.84
CA ASN A 501 -13.30 21.11 -0.74
C ASN A 501 -14.67 21.57 -1.30
N GLY A 502 -15.75 20.96 -0.81
CA GLY A 502 -17.13 21.26 -1.22
C GLY A 502 -17.56 20.68 -2.57
N ASN A 503 -16.74 19.85 -3.23
CA ASN A 503 -17.08 19.24 -4.52
C ASN A 503 -17.61 17.82 -4.36
N ASP A 504 -18.72 17.52 -5.04
CA ASP A 504 -19.20 16.15 -5.18
C ASP A 504 -18.21 15.31 -6.01
N VAL A 505 -17.94 14.08 -5.55
CA VAL A 505 -17.06 13.13 -6.22
C VAL A 505 -17.72 11.76 -6.34
N THR A 506 -17.48 11.06 -7.44
CA THR A 506 -17.99 9.71 -7.67
C THR A 506 -16.84 8.78 -7.99
N PHE A 507 -16.68 7.74 -7.17
CA PHE A 507 -15.73 6.66 -7.36
C PHE A 507 -16.43 5.40 -7.85
N HIS A 508 -15.86 4.80 -8.88
CA HIS A 508 -16.18 3.44 -9.32
C HIS A 508 -15.10 2.44 -8.92
N LYS A 509 -13.90 2.95 -8.62
CA LYS A 509 -12.78 2.23 -8.01
C LYS A 509 -12.22 3.09 -6.88
N ILE A 510 -11.82 2.45 -5.78
CA ILE A 510 -11.14 3.12 -4.69
C ILE A 510 -9.82 2.40 -4.48
N ASN A 511 -8.73 3.04 -4.89
CA ASN A 511 -7.38 2.46 -4.82
C ASN A 511 -6.69 2.99 -3.56
N ALA A 512 -6.94 2.36 -2.42
CA ALA A 512 -6.41 2.77 -1.13
C ALA A 512 -5.58 1.64 -0.52
N ALA A 513 -4.28 1.84 -0.37
CA ALA A 513 -3.36 0.81 0.08
C ALA A 513 -3.50 0.46 1.56
N ASP A 514 -3.86 1.43 2.40
CA ASP A 514 -3.95 1.27 3.84
C ASP A 514 -4.82 2.38 4.50
N ASN A 515 -4.91 2.33 5.83
CA ASN A 515 -5.65 3.28 6.67
C ASN A 515 -5.13 4.72 6.62
N GLY A 516 -3.99 4.98 5.97
CA GLY A 516 -3.51 6.33 5.70
C GLY A 516 -4.25 7.03 4.55
N ALA A 517 -5.11 6.34 3.82
CA ALA A 517 -5.92 6.94 2.76
C ALA A 517 -7.06 7.78 3.34
N ASN A 518 -7.06 9.11 3.18
CA ASN A 518 -8.10 9.98 3.72
C ASN A 518 -8.84 10.74 2.61
N ILE A 519 -10.16 10.66 2.59
CA ILE A 519 -11.05 11.56 1.85
C ILE A 519 -11.64 12.53 2.87
N ILE A 520 -11.37 13.82 2.71
CA ILE A 520 -11.80 14.85 3.65
C ILE A 520 -12.59 15.94 2.94
N ASN A 521 -13.45 16.62 3.67
CA ASN A 521 -14.02 17.90 3.27
C ASN A 521 -13.98 18.87 4.43
N ILE A 522 -13.07 19.85 4.35
CA ILE A 522 -12.93 20.91 5.35
C ILE A 522 -13.73 22.17 5.00
N SER A 523 -14.39 22.20 3.84
CA SER A 523 -15.26 23.30 3.44
C SER A 523 -16.52 23.33 4.30
N ASP A 524 -17.03 24.52 4.59
CA ASP A 524 -18.34 24.72 5.24
C ASP A 524 -19.51 24.21 4.37
N THR A 525 -19.28 24.01 3.07
CA THR A 525 -20.26 23.43 2.16
C THR A 525 -20.16 21.91 2.18
N PHE A 526 -21.27 21.25 2.51
CA PHE A 526 -21.38 19.79 2.40
C PHE A 526 -21.14 19.31 0.97
N ALA A 527 -20.46 18.18 0.85
CA ALA A 527 -20.21 17.51 -0.42
C ALA A 527 -20.60 16.02 -0.33
N THR A 528 -20.92 15.42 -1.46
CA THR A 528 -21.30 14.02 -1.56
C THR A 528 -20.15 13.18 -2.13
N VAL A 529 -19.71 12.18 -1.37
CA VAL A 529 -18.85 11.10 -1.87
C VAL A 529 -19.73 9.93 -2.28
N SER A 530 -19.77 9.65 -3.58
CA SER A 530 -20.53 8.53 -4.14
C SER A 530 -19.63 7.33 -4.45
N ILE A 531 -20.04 6.14 -4.04
CA ILE A 531 -19.39 4.87 -4.41
C ILE A 531 -20.39 4.06 -5.23
N LYS A 532 -20.10 3.88 -6.52
CA LYS A 532 -21.01 3.24 -7.47
C LYS A 532 -20.33 2.09 -8.20
N PRO A 533 -21.06 1.06 -8.68
CA PRO A 533 -20.51 0.08 -9.60
C PRO A 533 -19.97 0.77 -10.84
N LEU A 534 -18.94 0.22 -11.46
CA LEU A 534 -18.55 0.62 -12.82
C LEU A 534 -19.79 0.48 -13.72
N THR A 535 -20.35 1.61 -14.14
CA THR A 535 -21.59 1.65 -14.93
C THR A 535 -21.43 1.16 -16.36
N ASP A 536 -20.26 0.65 -16.74
CA ASP A 536 -20.14 -0.21 -17.92
C ASP A 536 -20.80 -1.59 -17.64
N MET A 537 -22.11 -1.51 -17.44
CA MET A 537 -23.08 -2.60 -17.42
C MET A 537 -23.47 -3.00 -18.83
N THR A 538 -22.84 -2.41 -19.87
CA THR A 538 -23.07 -2.86 -21.23
C THR A 538 -22.54 -4.29 -21.35
N VAL A 539 -23.46 -5.21 -21.62
CA VAL A 539 -23.08 -6.56 -22.02
C VAL A 539 -22.92 -6.51 -23.52
N THR A 540 -21.68 -6.37 -23.99
CA THR A 540 -21.38 -6.45 -25.42
C THR A 540 -21.86 -7.79 -25.95
N ILE A 541 -22.81 -7.76 -26.88
CA ILE A 541 -23.25 -8.93 -27.62
C ILE A 541 -22.30 -9.11 -28.79
N ASN A 542 -21.50 -10.17 -28.72
CA ASN A 542 -20.48 -10.44 -29.71
C ASN A 542 -21.05 -11.30 -30.86
N ASP A 543 -20.47 -11.15 -32.04
CA ASP A 543 -20.69 -12.07 -33.15
C ASP A 543 -19.60 -13.14 -33.18
N TRP A 544 -19.99 -14.35 -33.56
CA TRP A 544 -19.03 -15.42 -33.78
C TRP A 544 -18.20 -15.16 -35.04
N ASP A 545 -16.88 -15.16 -34.88
CA ASP A 545 -15.95 -15.00 -35.98
C ASP A 545 -15.16 -16.29 -36.23
N LYS A 546 -15.41 -16.93 -37.39
CA LYS A 546 -14.70 -18.13 -37.86
C LYS A 546 -13.19 -17.94 -38.02
N ASN A 547 -12.75 -16.70 -38.26
CA ASN A 547 -11.36 -16.36 -38.49
C ASN A 547 -10.61 -16.04 -37.19
N LYS A 548 -11.31 -16.05 -36.04
CA LYS A 548 -10.73 -15.88 -34.70
C LYS A 548 -10.98 -17.10 -33.81
N PRO A 549 -10.35 -18.26 -34.10
CA PRO A 549 -10.54 -19.49 -33.31
C PRO A 549 -10.06 -19.38 -31.86
N SER A 550 -9.24 -18.37 -31.53
CA SER A 550 -8.87 -18.03 -30.15
C SER A 550 -10.02 -17.45 -29.32
N GLY A 551 -11.11 -17.02 -29.98
CA GLY A 551 -12.31 -16.43 -29.38
C GLY A 551 -12.06 -15.23 -28.48
N GLY A 552 -13.08 -14.89 -27.69
CA GLY A 552 -13.00 -13.91 -26.60
C GLY A 552 -12.73 -14.56 -25.22
N ALA A 553 -12.81 -13.76 -24.16
CA ALA A 553 -12.73 -14.25 -22.78
C ALA A 553 -13.95 -15.09 -22.40
N ALA A 554 -13.81 -15.98 -21.41
CA ALA A 554 -14.95 -16.68 -20.83
C ALA A 554 -15.93 -15.68 -20.19
N GLY A 555 -17.23 -15.98 -20.24
CA GLY A 555 -18.30 -15.13 -19.70
C GLY A 555 -18.89 -14.12 -20.70
N LEU A 556 -18.33 -13.99 -21.90
CA LEU A 556 -18.86 -13.09 -22.93
C LEU A 556 -20.15 -13.63 -23.56
N LEU A 557 -21.09 -12.73 -23.84
CA LEU A 557 -22.36 -13.02 -24.51
C LEU A 557 -22.19 -12.93 -26.02
N TYR A 558 -22.84 -13.85 -26.73
CA TYR A 558 -22.86 -13.85 -28.19
C TYR A 558 -24.27 -14.09 -28.73
N LYS A 559 -24.50 -13.58 -29.94
CA LYS A 559 -25.72 -13.80 -30.71
C LYS A 559 -25.47 -14.75 -31.87
N TYR A 560 -26.36 -15.72 -32.02
CA TYR A 560 -26.37 -16.66 -33.14
C TYR A 560 -27.70 -16.58 -33.89
N ASN A 561 -27.66 -16.10 -35.13
CA ASN A 561 -28.79 -16.26 -36.06
C ASN A 561 -28.79 -17.70 -36.58
N ASN A 562 -29.53 -18.58 -35.91
CA ASN A 562 -29.50 -20.01 -36.16
C ASN A 562 -30.33 -20.37 -37.41
N ILE A 563 -29.62 -20.66 -38.51
CA ILE A 563 -30.25 -20.99 -39.80
C ILE A 563 -30.93 -22.37 -39.82
N TYR A 564 -30.60 -23.26 -38.88
CA TYR A 564 -31.15 -24.63 -38.84
C TYR A 564 -32.53 -24.68 -38.20
N THR A 565 -32.78 -23.77 -37.25
CA THR A 565 -34.05 -23.72 -36.51
C THR A 565 -34.82 -22.41 -36.73
N HIS A 566 -34.28 -21.48 -37.53
CA HIS A 566 -34.84 -20.17 -37.83
C HIS A 566 -35.12 -19.31 -36.59
N THR A 567 -34.20 -19.35 -35.63
CA THR A 567 -34.26 -18.63 -34.36
C THR A 567 -33.06 -17.69 -34.19
N VAL A 568 -33.18 -16.76 -33.24
CA VAL A 568 -32.06 -16.01 -32.70
C VAL A 568 -31.75 -16.62 -31.33
N ASP A 569 -30.55 -17.20 -31.21
CA ASP A 569 -30.09 -17.89 -30.02
C ASP A 569 -28.98 -17.07 -29.35
N TYR A 570 -29.04 -16.92 -28.03
CA TYR A 570 -27.98 -16.27 -27.26
C TYR A 570 -27.15 -17.33 -26.53
N PHE A 571 -25.82 -17.15 -26.55
CA PHE A 571 -24.89 -18.06 -25.90
C PHE A 571 -23.84 -17.33 -25.06
N ILE A 572 -23.50 -17.89 -23.91
CA ILE A 572 -22.36 -17.46 -23.09
C ILE A 572 -21.16 -18.37 -23.38
N GLN A 573 -20.00 -17.76 -23.62
CA GLN A 573 -18.75 -18.49 -23.84
C GLN A 573 -18.21 -19.05 -22.51
N LYS A 574 -17.95 -20.35 -22.42
CA LYS A 574 -17.54 -21.03 -21.16
C LYS A 574 -16.03 -21.01 -20.88
N ARG A 575 -15.20 -20.82 -21.91
CA ARG A 575 -13.72 -20.87 -21.82
C ARG A 575 -13.08 -19.98 -22.88
N LYS A 576 -11.80 -19.65 -22.73
CA LYS A 576 -11.03 -18.96 -23.77
C LYS A 576 -10.90 -19.86 -25.01
N GLY A 577 -11.20 -19.32 -26.19
CA GLY A 577 -11.37 -20.10 -27.42
C GLY A 577 -12.75 -20.73 -27.55
N TYR A 578 -13.26 -20.81 -28.77
CA TYR A 578 -14.58 -21.41 -29.03
C TYR A 578 -14.60 -22.20 -30.35
N GLY A 579 -15.47 -23.23 -30.40
CA GLY A 579 -15.86 -23.91 -31.64
C GLY A 579 -17.14 -23.33 -32.23
N TYR A 580 -17.79 -24.05 -33.15
CA TYR A 580 -19.11 -23.69 -33.67
C TYR A 580 -20.19 -23.72 -32.58
N TYR A 581 -21.25 -22.94 -32.78
CA TYR A 581 -22.45 -23.02 -31.95
C TYR A 581 -23.12 -24.39 -32.06
N PRO A 582 -23.71 -24.90 -30.96
CA PRO A 582 -24.78 -25.88 -31.01
C PRO A 582 -25.93 -25.38 -31.89
N VAL A 583 -26.48 -26.27 -32.71
CA VAL A 583 -27.56 -25.91 -33.66
C VAL A 583 -28.97 -26.22 -33.12
N ASN A 584 -29.04 -26.88 -31.97
CA ASN A 584 -30.22 -27.49 -31.37
C ASN A 584 -30.50 -26.93 -29.96
N GLN A 585 -30.11 -25.68 -29.68
CA GLN A 585 -30.38 -24.98 -28.42
C GLN A 585 -29.88 -25.73 -27.17
N SER A 586 -28.75 -26.43 -27.29
CA SER A 586 -28.10 -27.13 -26.17
C SER A 586 -26.78 -26.47 -25.80
N ASP A 587 -26.26 -26.82 -24.63
CA ASP A 587 -24.89 -26.47 -24.24
C ASP A 587 -23.86 -27.36 -24.95
N ASN A 588 -22.60 -26.94 -24.94
CA ASN A 588 -21.43 -27.79 -25.18
C ASN A 588 -20.23 -27.34 -24.32
N ASP A 589 -19.02 -27.81 -24.65
CA ASP A 589 -17.79 -27.46 -23.92
C ASP A 589 -17.39 -25.98 -24.03
N SER A 590 -17.85 -25.28 -25.07
CA SER A 590 -17.46 -23.91 -25.38
C SER A 590 -18.61 -22.91 -25.19
N TRP A 591 -19.85 -23.37 -25.33
CA TRP A 591 -21.05 -22.54 -25.38
C TRP A 591 -22.08 -23.02 -24.37
N GLU A 592 -22.67 -22.07 -23.66
CA GLU A 592 -23.87 -22.28 -22.86
C GLU A 592 -25.04 -21.54 -23.49
N TYR A 593 -26.13 -22.23 -23.75
CA TYR A 593 -27.34 -21.64 -24.31
C TYR A 593 -28.13 -20.89 -23.23
N VAL A 594 -28.47 -19.62 -23.49
CA VAL A 594 -29.18 -18.75 -22.54
C VAL A 594 -30.51 -18.20 -23.06
N GLY A 595 -31.08 -18.86 -24.07
CA GLY A 595 -32.41 -18.55 -24.57
C GLY A 595 -32.44 -17.64 -25.81
N HIS A 596 -33.64 -17.19 -26.16
CA HIS A 596 -33.90 -16.32 -27.32
C HIS A 596 -34.17 -14.86 -26.94
N ASN A 597 -34.35 -14.57 -25.64
CA ASN A 597 -34.66 -13.23 -25.16
C ASN A 597 -33.37 -12.50 -24.80
N GLU A 598 -33.06 -11.42 -25.53
CA GLU A 598 -31.85 -10.63 -25.33
C GLU A 598 -31.72 -10.10 -23.90
N MET A 599 -32.79 -9.52 -23.35
CA MET A 599 -32.76 -8.93 -22.01
C MET A 599 -32.50 -10.00 -20.94
N GLN A 600 -33.14 -11.16 -21.02
CA GLN A 600 -32.89 -12.26 -20.08
C GLN A 600 -31.47 -12.81 -20.19
N ALA A 601 -30.93 -12.90 -21.41
CA ALA A 601 -29.55 -13.32 -21.63
C ALA A 601 -28.54 -12.31 -21.06
N ILE A 602 -28.80 -11.01 -21.23
CA ILE A 602 -28.03 -9.93 -20.61
C ILE A 602 -28.09 -10.03 -19.08
N GLU A 603 -29.28 -10.18 -18.49
CA GLU A 603 -29.43 -10.33 -17.04
C GLU A 603 -28.74 -11.59 -16.51
N ARG A 604 -28.74 -12.69 -17.26
CA ARG A 604 -28.01 -13.91 -16.93
C ARG A 604 -26.50 -13.73 -16.92
N VAL A 605 -25.96 -12.89 -17.81
CA VAL A 605 -24.52 -12.53 -17.82
C VAL A 605 -24.21 -11.62 -16.64
N LYS A 606 -25.05 -10.62 -16.36
CA LYS A 606 -24.90 -9.73 -15.21
C LYS A 606 -24.92 -10.51 -13.89
N SER A 607 -25.83 -11.47 -13.73
CA SER A 607 -25.94 -12.29 -12.51
C SER A 607 -24.73 -13.19 -12.26
N ARG A 608 -23.84 -13.36 -13.25
CA ARG A 608 -22.63 -14.17 -13.19
C ARG A 608 -21.35 -13.36 -13.11
N ARG A 609 -21.48 -12.02 -13.13
CA ARG A 609 -20.34 -11.17 -12.83
C ARG A 609 -19.84 -11.53 -11.43
N PRO A 610 -18.51 -11.51 -11.20
CA PRO A 610 -17.94 -11.78 -9.89
C PRO A 610 -18.64 -10.93 -8.83
N ILE A 611 -18.75 -11.47 -7.62
CA ILE A 611 -19.12 -10.69 -6.44
C ILE A 611 -18.11 -9.54 -6.35
N ASP A 612 -18.58 -8.31 -6.54
CA ASP A 612 -17.76 -7.10 -6.50
C ASP A 612 -17.77 -6.57 -5.06
N ASP A 613 -17.22 -7.38 -4.15
CA ASP A 613 -16.94 -6.94 -2.79
C ASP A 613 -15.81 -5.92 -2.84
N ARG A 614 -16.01 -4.78 -2.17
CA ARG A 614 -15.08 -3.66 -2.16
C ARG A 614 -14.74 -3.33 -0.72
N ILE A 615 -13.46 -3.38 -0.36
CA ILE A 615 -12.99 -2.93 0.95
C ILE A 615 -12.38 -1.55 0.78
N TYR A 616 -12.72 -0.64 1.69
CA TYR A 616 -12.05 0.63 1.85
C TYR A 616 -11.37 0.68 3.22
N HIS A 617 -10.03 0.63 3.18
CA HIS A 617 -9.16 0.69 4.35
C HIS A 617 -9.04 2.08 4.97
N GLY A 618 -9.37 3.13 4.22
CA GLY A 618 -9.12 4.51 4.57
C GLY A 618 -10.20 5.18 5.44
N ASN A 619 -10.08 6.50 5.56
CA ASN A 619 -10.96 7.33 6.39
C ASN A 619 -11.76 8.34 5.58
N ILE A 620 -12.97 8.62 6.04
CA ILE A 620 -13.85 9.67 5.47
C ILE A 620 -14.18 10.67 6.58
N VAL A 621 -13.83 11.95 6.38
CA VAL A 621 -13.86 12.95 7.48
C VAL A 621 -14.44 14.30 7.02
N GLY A 622 -15.24 14.92 7.89
CA GLY A 622 -15.70 16.31 7.73
C GLY A 622 -17.11 16.42 7.17
N ASN A 623 -17.39 17.51 6.44
CA ASN A 623 -18.73 17.84 5.95
C ASN A 623 -19.10 17.00 4.71
N ILE A 624 -19.26 15.69 4.90
CA ILE A 624 -19.47 14.72 3.83
C ILE A 624 -20.80 13.98 4.00
N HIS A 625 -21.58 13.92 2.94
CA HIS A 625 -22.59 12.90 2.73
C HIS A 625 -22.00 11.72 1.96
N LEU A 626 -22.41 10.50 2.29
CA LEU A 626 -21.99 9.29 1.61
C LEU A 626 -23.16 8.68 0.87
N ASN A 627 -22.97 8.34 -0.40
CA ASN A 627 -23.98 7.68 -1.22
C ASN A 627 -23.41 6.43 -1.87
N ILE A 628 -23.84 5.26 -1.39
CA ILE A 628 -23.37 3.98 -1.86
C ILE A 628 -24.54 3.25 -2.52
N ASP A 629 -24.34 2.88 -3.78
CA ASP A 629 -25.33 2.13 -4.55
C ASP A 629 -24.69 0.82 -5.00
N THR A 630 -25.22 -0.29 -4.49
CA THR A 630 -24.83 -1.64 -4.91
C THR A 630 -26.03 -2.42 -5.46
N SER A 631 -27.11 -1.72 -5.85
CA SER A 631 -28.34 -2.35 -6.36
C SER A 631 -28.14 -3.21 -7.62
N HIS A 632 -27.03 -2.98 -8.34
CA HIS A 632 -26.63 -3.74 -9.53
C HIS A 632 -25.40 -4.63 -9.30
N SER A 633 -25.01 -4.87 -8.05
CA SER A 633 -23.89 -5.73 -7.65
C SER A 633 -24.36 -6.87 -6.76
N ASN A 634 -23.74 -8.03 -6.91
CA ASN A 634 -23.89 -9.16 -5.97
C ASN A 634 -22.94 -9.05 -4.76
N GLY A 635 -22.05 -8.05 -4.74
CA GLY A 635 -21.09 -7.78 -3.66
C GLY A 635 -21.50 -6.62 -2.76
N GLY A 636 -20.78 -6.47 -1.66
CA GLY A 636 -20.97 -5.40 -0.67
C GLY A 636 -19.83 -4.39 -0.62
N VAL A 637 -20.05 -3.33 0.15
CA VAL A 637 -18.99 -2.39 0.54
C VAL A 637 -18.63 -2.63 2.00
N ILE A 638 -17.34 -2.71 2.26
CA ILE A 638 -16.77 -2.99 3.58
C ILE A 638 -15.90 -1.80 3.96
N PHE A 639 -16.09 -1.30 5.17
CA PHE A 639 -15.21 -0.33 5.79
C PHE A 639 -14.53 -0.95 7.00
N ASP A 640 -13.20 -0.98 6.96
CA ASP A 640 -12.31 -1.35 8.06
C ASP A 640 -11.30 -0.21 8.37
N GLY A 641 -11.51 0.98 7.82
CA GLY A 641 -10.96 2.26 8.30
C GLY A 641 -11.97 3.01 9.18
N ASN A 642 -12.05 4.34 9.08
CA ASN A 642 -12.93 5.17 9.94
C ASN A 642 -13.87 6.08 9.14
N ILE A 643 -15.00 6.46 9.74
CA ILE A 643 -15.89 7.52 9.24
C ILE A 643 -16.13 8.50 10.38
N ASP A 644 -15.90 9.80 10.14
CA ASP A 644 -16.20 10.88 11.08
C ASP A 644 -16.86 12.06 10.35
N THR A 645 -18.18 11.93 10.18
CA THR A 645 -19.06 12.88 9.49
C THR A 645 -20.29 13.17 10.36
N PRO A 646 -20.11 13.80 11.55
CA PRO A 646 -21.13 13.90 12.61
C PRO A 646 -22.50 14.42 12.15
N ASP A 647 -22.50 15.36 11.20
CA ASP A 647 -23.70 15.98 10.65
C ASP A 647 -24.09 15.41 9.27
N GLY A 648 -23.26 14.52 8.73
CA GLY A 648 -23.41 13.85 7.44
C GLY A 648 -24.29 12.61 7.49
N GLU A 649 -24.96 12.35 6.37
CA GLU A 649 -25.80 11.17 6.17
C GLU A 649 -25.09 10.17 5.25
N LEU A 650 -25.16 8.88 5.57
CA LEU A 650 -24.74 7.79 4.70
C LEU A 650 -25.98 7.07 4.18
N MET A 651 -26.19 7.08 2.87
CA MET A 651 -27.23 6.29 2.22
C MET A 651 -26.63 5.08 1.52
N GLN A 652 -27.14 3.89 1.84
CA GLN A 652 -26.84 2.64 1.16
C GLN A 652 -28.11 2.10 0.48
N SER A 653 -28.00 1.79 -0.82
CA SER A 653 -29.09 1.19 -1.61
C SER A 653 -28.68 -0.17 -2.17
N GLY A 654 -29.43 -1.21 -1.82
CA GLY A 654 -29.15 -2.58 -2.25
C GLY A 654 -27.94 -3.22 -1.54
N GLY A 655 -27.65 -4.47 -1.91
CA GLY A 655 -26.44 -5.21 -1.52
C GLY A 655 -26.17 -5.30 -0.02
N GLN A 656 -24.89 -5.33 0.32
CA GLN A 656 -24.39 -5.47 1.69
C GLN A 656 -23.47 -4.30 2.07
N LEU A 657 -23.62 -3.78 3.29
CA LEU A 657 -22.69 -2.83 3.91
C LEU A 657 -22.15 -3.45 5.22
N THR A 658 -20.83 -3.43 5.40
CA THR A 658 -20.20 -3.94 6.62
C THR A 658 -19.27 -2.90 7.23
N PHE A 659 -19.49 -2.58 8.51
CA PHE A 659 -18.56 -1.82 9.34
C PHE A 659 -17.87 -2.77 10.30
N GLN A 660 -16.54 -2.76 10.33
CA GLN A 660 -15.77 -3.69 11.15
C GLN A 660 -14.49 -3.04 11.68
N GLY A 661 -13.92 -3.63 12.72
CA GLY A 661 -12.53 -3.37 13.07
C GLY A 661 -11.58 -3.94 12.02
N HIS A 662 -10.29 -3.65 12.19
CA HIS A 662 -9.25 -4.08 11.27
C HIS A 662 -8.31 -5.07 11.95
N PRO A 663 -8.09 -6.27 11.41
CA PRO A 663 -7.09 -7.19 11.97
C PRO A 663 -5.70 -6.58 11.83
N VAL A 664 -4.89 -6.61 12.90
CA VAL A 664 -3.51 -6.10 12.84
C VAL A 664 -2.72 -6.84 11.76
N ILE A 665 -2.09 -6.08 10.86
CA ILE A 665 -1.28 -6.64 9.77
C ILE A 665 0.01 -7.23 10.34
N HIS A 666 0.32 -8.46 9.94
CA HIS A 666 1.59 -9.13 10.21
C HIS A 666 2.39 -9.39 8.94
N ALA A 667 3.70 -9.53 9.09
CA ALA A 667 4.53 -10.08 8.03
C ALA A 667 4.11 -11.53 7.73
N TYR A 668 4.26 -11.97 6.49
CA TYR A 668 3.87 -13.32 6.10
C TYR A 668 4.83 -13.87 5.06
N ASN A 669 4.72 -15.18 4.82
CA ASN A 669 5.57 -15.89 3.88
C ASN A 669 4.82 -17.00 3.16
N GLY A 670 5.35 -17.45 2.02
CA GLY A 670 4.73 -18.55 1.27
C GLY A 670 4.67 -19.86 2.07
N LYS A 671 3.67 -20.69 1.75
CA LYS A 671 3.39 -21.96 2.44
C LYS A 671 4.61 -22.88 2.63
N TRP A 672 5.55 -22.88 1.69
CA TRP A 672 6.76 -23.68 1.80
C TRP A 672 7.60 -23.32 3.03
N LEU A 673 7.67 -22.03 3.40
CA LEU A 673 8.47 -21.56 4.52
C LEU A 673 7.76 -21.85 5.83
N THR A 674 6.45 -21.62 5.88
CA THR A 674 5.64 -21.95 7.06
C THR A 674 5.73 -23.43 7.38
N ASP A 675 5.61 -24.31 6.38
CA ASP A 675 5.73 -25.76 6.56
C ASP A 675 7.15 -26.16 7.02
N LYS A 676 8.19 -25.50 6.48
CA LYS A 676 9.58 -25.74 6.89
C LYS A 676 9.82 -25.36 8.35
N LEU A 677 9.41 -24.17 8.79
CA LEU A 677 9.59 -23.74 10.17
C LEU A 677 8.74 -24.54 11.15
N LYS A 678 7.52 -24.92 10.75
CA LYS A 678 6.67 -25.84 11.52
C LYS A 678 7.36 -27.19 11.75
N SER A 679 8.05 -27.74 10.74
CA SER A 679 8.83 -28.98 10.88
C SER A 679 10.01 -28.87 11.86
N LEU A 680 10.46 -27.64 12.14
CA LEU A 680 11.52 -27.32 13.12
C LEU A 680 10.95 -26.94 14.50
N GLY A 681 9.64 -27.12 14.71
CA GLY A 681 8.94 -26.80 15.96
C GLY A 681 8.54 -25.33 16.11
N ASP A 682 8.49 -24.55 15.02
CA ASP A 682 8.05 -23.16 15.02
C ASP A 682 6.79 -22.98 14.15
N ASP A 683 5.63 -22.93 14.79
CA ASP A 683 4.33 -22.72 14.12
C ASP A 683 3.89 -21.24 14.14
N SER A 684 4.81 -20.30 14.40
CA SER A 684 4.47 -18.88 14.53
C SER A 684 4.30 -18.16 13.19
N VAL A 685 4.95 -18.63 12.13
CA VAL A 685 5.02 -17.90 10.86
C VAL A 685 3.71 -17.96 10.10
N ARG A 686 3.18 -16.78 9.76
CA ARG A 686 1.94 -16.62 9.03
C ARG A 686 2.12 -16.79 7.52
N ASN A 687 1.08 -17.30 6.86
CA ASN A 687 1.02 -17.47 5.41
C ASN A 687 0.15 -16.42 4.69
N GLN A 688 -0.43 -15.50 5.45
CA GLN A 688 -1.29 -14.39 5.01
C GLN A 688 -1.13 -13.22 5.98
N PRO A 689 -1.38 -11.97 5.56
CA PRO A 689 -1.15 -10.78 6.39
C PRO A 689 -2.08 -10.70 7.60
N THR A 690 -3.33 -11.13 7.44
CA THR A 690 -4.39 -11.06 8.45
C THR A 690 -5.23 -12.35 8.45
N SER A 691 -5.86 -12.72 9.57
CA SER A 691 -6.72 -13.92 9.68
C SER A 691 -7.91 -13.69 10.63
N PHE A 692 -9.00 -14.45 10.44
CA PHE A 692 -10.21 -14.28 11.25
C PHE A 692 -10.04 -14.66 12.73
N ASP A 693 -9.13 -15.59 13.01
CA ASP A 693 -8.87 -16.16 14.33
C ASP A 693 -7.75 -15.45 15.10
N GLN A 694 -7.12 -14.43 14.50
CA GLN A 694 -6.07 -13.68 15.20
C GLN A 694 -6.65 -12.91 16.40
N PRO A 695 -5.91 -12.82 17.51
CA PRO A 695 -6.40 -12.18 18.73
C PRO A 695 -6.33 -10.66 18.67
N ASP A 696 -5.44 -10.10 17.86
CA ASP A 696 -5.10 -8.68 17.83
C ASP A 696 -5.78 -7.95 16.67
N TRP A 697 -6.63 -7.00 17.05
CA TRP A 697 -7.46 -6.18 16.17
C TRP A 697 -7.34 -4.71 16.56
N GLU A 698 -7.36 -3.85 15.57
CA GLU A 698 -7.46 -2.42 15.74
C GLU A 698 -8.94 -1.99 15.79
N ASN A 699 -9.26 -1.17 16.79
CA ASN A 699 -10.60 -0.61 16.89
C ASN A 699 -10.82 0.47 15.83
N ARG A 700 -12.02 0.48 15.25
CA ARG A 700 -12.46 1.45 14.24
C ARG A 700 -13.73 2.17 14.67
N THR A 701 -13.84 3.44 14.31
CA THR A 701 -14.96 4.30 14.70
C THR A 701 -15.70 4.81 13.47
N PHE A 702 -17.03 4.72 13.55
CA PHE A 702 -17.98 5.19 12.57
C PHE A 702 -18.89 6.18 13.26
N HIS A 703 -18.73 7.46 12.99
CA HIS A 703 -19.48 8.55 13.57
C HIS A 703 -20.17 9.33 12.46
N LEU A 704 -21.49 9.31 12.47
CA LEU A 704 -22.32 9.91 11.43
C LEU A 704 -23.68 10.32 12.00
N LYS A 705 -24.38 11.25 11.35
CA LYS A 705 -25.70 11.67 11.79
C LYS A 705 -26.72 10.55 11.65
N THR A 706 -26.83 10.00 10.44
CA THR A 706 -27.81 8.97 10.11
C THR A 706 -27.32 8.04 9.00
N LEU A 707 -27.43 6.74 9.24
CA LEU A 707 -27.20 5.66 8.30
C LEU A 707 -28.55 5.23 7.73
N VAL A 708 -28.82 5.57 6.47
CA VAL A 708 -30.04 5.27 5.75
C VAL A 708 -29.83 4.01 4.90
N LEU A 709 -30.62 2.97 5.16
CA LEU A 709 -30.53 1.66 4.51
C LEU A 709 -31.80 1.35 3.73
N LYS A 710 -31.67 1.00 2.44
CA LYS A 710 -32.79 0.67 1.56
C LYS A 710 -32.52 -0.63 0.81
N ASN A 711 -33.31 -1.67 1.08
CA ASN A 711 -33.14 -3.00 0.49
C ASN A 711 -31.73 -3.58 0.73
N THR A 712 -31.21 -3.41 1.95
CA THR A 712 -29.80 -3.64 2.27
C THR A 712 -29.64 -4.60 3.45
N TYR A 713 -28.60 -5.42 3.43
CA TYR A 713 -28.06 -6.04 4.64
C TYR A 713 -26.94 -5.17 5.23
N PHE A 714 -27.07 -4.78 6.49
CA PHE A 714 -26.04 -4.05 7.23
C PHE A 714 -25.51 -4.89 8.39
N GLY A 715 -24.18 -4.97 8.51
CA GLY A 715 -23.49 -5.63 9.61
C GLY A 715 -22.51 -4.71 10.31
N LEU A 716 -22.60 -4.60 11.63
CA LEU A 716 -21.56 -4.03 12.50
C LEU A 716 -20.82 -5.19 13.19
N ALA A 717 -19.55 -5.42 12.88
CA ALA A 717 -18.75 -6.54 13.37
C ALA A 717 -17.81 -6.13 14.52
N ARG A 718 -17.09 -7.11 15.09
CA ARG A 718 -16.13 -6.92 16.19
C ARG A 718 -15.18 -5.73 15.98
N ASN A 719 -14.73 -5.14 17.08
CA ASN A 719 -13.77 -4.04 17.13
C ASN A 719 -14.25 -2.76 16.39
N ALA A 720 -15.55 -2.64 16.09
CA ALA A 720 -16.15 -1.44 15.51
C ALA A 720 -17.08 -0.72 16.49
N SER A 721 -17.03 0.61 16.51
CA SER A 721 -17.99 1.46 17.23
C SER A 721 -18.77 2.34 16.26
N LEU A 722 -20.09 2.22 16.24
CA LEU A 722 -20.99 3.07 15.45
C LEU A 722 -21.77 4.01 16.38
N ASN A 723 -21.53 5.31 16.19
CA ASN A 723 -22.28 6.40 16.82
C ASN A 723 -23.11 7.11 15.73
N GLY A 724 -24.43 6.98 15.80
CA GLY A 724 -25.32 7.57 14.80
C GLY A 724 -26.67 6.89 14.75
N ASN A 725 -27.65 7.58 14.15
CA ASN A 725 -28.97 6.98 13.94
C ASN A 725 -28.92 5.97 12.80
N ILE A 726 -29.77 4.96 12.84
CA ILE A 726 -30.00 4.03 11.74
C ILE A 726 -31.45 4.21 11.29
N GLU A 727 -31.67 4.32 9.99
CA GLU A 727 -33.00 4.29 9.37
C GLU A 727 -33.03 3.17 8.33
N ALA A 728 -33.80 2.12 8.60
CA ALA A 728 -33.87 0.93 7.78
C ALA A 728 -35.26 0.77 7.15
N VAL A 729 -35.27 0.67 5.82
CA VAL A 729 -36.46 0.39 5.01
C VAL A 729 -36.23 -0.88 4.22
N HIS A 730 -37.08 -1.89 4.42
CA HIS A 730 -36.95 -3.23 3.84
C HIS A 730 -35.51 -3.79 3.96
N SER A 731 -34.90 -3.61 5.13
CA SER A 731 -33.47 -3.87 5.34
C SER A 731 -33.23 -4.71 6.58
N SER A 732 -32.12 -5.44 6.60
CA SER A 732 -31.71 -6.27 7.74
C SER A 732 -30.48 -5.68 8.41
N VAL A 733 -30.55 -5.46 9.72
CA VAL A 733 -29.51 -4.82 10.54
C VAL A 733 -29.00 -5.83 11.57
N THR A 734 -27.71 -6.13 11.58
CA THR A 734 -27.08 -6.99 12.60
C THR A 734 -25.98 -6.25 13.33
N LEU A 735 -26.19 -5.98 14.62
CA LEU A 735 -25.23 -5.33 15.51
C LEU A 735 -24.49 -6.39 16.33
N GLY A 736 -23.20 -6.58 16.02
CA GLY A 736 -22.39 -7.70 16.50
C GLY A 736 -22.44 -8.90 15.56
N THR A 737 -22.40 -8.66 14.25
CA THR A 737 -22.39 -9.74 13.24
C THR A 737 -21.10 -10.55 13.34
N PRO A 738 -21.17 -11.89 13.27
CA PRO A 738 -19.97 -12.72 13.19
C PRO A 738 -19.35 -12.70 11.77
N ASN A 739 -20.13 -12.31 10.75
CA ASN A 739 -19.69 -12.32 9.36
C ASN A 739 -18.95 -11.03 9.05
N LEU A 740 -17.67 -11.15 8.73
CA LEU A 740 -16.81 -10.02 8.36
C LEU A 740 -15.84 -10.41 7.25
N TYR A 741 -14.99 -9.46 6.86
CA TYR A 741 -14.05 -9.62 5.77
C TYR A 741 -12.61 -9.39 6.22
N ILE A 742 -11.68 -10.03 5.51
CA ILE A 742 -10.26 -9.68 5.53
C ILE A 742 -9.80 -9.42 4.10
N ASP A 743 -8.75 -8.64 3.92
CA ASP A 743 -8.03 -8.57 2.65
C ASP A 743 -6.84 -9.55 2.66
N LEU A 744 -6.82 -10.50 1.72
CA LEU A 744 -5.70 -11.43 1.56
C LEU A 744 -4.41 -10.77 1.08
N ASN A 745 -4.49 -9.52 0.63
CA ASN A 745 -3.39 -8.75 0.08
C ASN A 745 -3.04 -7.52 0.95
N ASP A 746 -3.65 -7.41 2.13
CA ASP A 746 -3.53 -6.28 3.06
C ASP A 746 -2.07 -5.90 3.35
N GLY A 747 -1.79 -4.60 3.33
CA GLY A 747 -0.45 -4.03 3.51
C GLY A 747 0.52 -4.26 2.34
N ASN A 748 0.06 -4.73 1.17
CA ASN A 748 0.89 -4.92 -0.03
C ASN A 748 0.38 -4.08 -1.23
N GLY A 749 -0.03 -2.84 -0.95
CA GLY A 749 -0.45 -1.88 -1.95
C GLY A 749 -1.96 -1.82 -2.15
N THR A 750 -2.37 -1.20 -3.25
CA THR A 750 -3.76 -0.79 -3.51
C THR A 750 -4.71 -1.92 -3.93
N LYS A 751 -4.18 -3.09 -4.29
CA LYS A 751 -4.99 -4.21 -4.76
C LYS A 751 -5.60 -4.97 -3.59
N VAL A 752 -6.93 -4.89 -3.48
CA VAL A 752 -7.72 -5.64 -2.50
C VAL A 752 -8.16 -7.01 -3.05
N THR A 753 -8.13 -8.03 -2.21
CA THR A 753 -8.68 -9.37 -2.43
C THR A 753 -9.55 -9.79 -1.23
N PRO A 754 -10.83 -9.37 -1.21
CA PRO A 754 -11.72 -9.63 -0.08
C PRO A 754 -11.97 -11.13 0.13
N GLN A 755 -11.92 -11.56 1.38
CA GLN A 755 -12.37 -12.88 1.82
C GLN A 755 -13.39 -12.71 2.94
N LYS A 756 -14.60 -13.23 2.73
CA LYS A 756 -15.63 -13.32 3.78
C LYS A 756 -15.35 -14.50 4.69
N GLY A 757 -15.56 -14.31 6.00
CA GLY A 757 -15.43 -15.36 7.00
C GLY A 757 -16.16 -15.03 8.29
N ILE A 758 -15.84 -15.79 9.35
CA ILE A 758 -16.48 -15.68 10.66
C ILE A 758 -15.42 -15.34 11.70
N SER A 759 -15.64 -14.25 12.46
CA SER A 759 -14.87 -13.93 13.66
C SER A 759 -15.81 -13.37 14.73
N VAL A 760 -15.66 -13.83 15.96
CA VAL A 760 -16.48 -13.42 17.10
C VAL A 760 -15.57 -12.83 18.16
N ALA A 761 -15.97 -11.71 18.75
CA ALA A 761 -15.23 -11.09 19.85
C ALA A 761 -15.12 -12.07 21.04
N GLY A 762 -13.88 -12.40 21.41
CA GLY A 762 -13.62 -13.29 22.55
C GLY A 762 -13.71 -12.59 23.90
N GLN A 763 -13.63 -11.26 23.92
CA GLN A 763 -13.65 -10.41 25.11
C GLN A 763 -14.48 -9.15 24.87
N GLU A 764 -14.95 -8.51 25.94
CA GLU A 764 -15.80 -7.31 25.85
C GLU A 764 -15.12 -6.13 25.15
N SER A 765 -13.79 -5.99 25.28
CA SER A 765 -13.01 -4.96 24.59
C SER A 765 -13.07 -5.07 23.06
N ASP A 766 -13.30 -6.28 22.55
CA ASP A 766 -13.36 -6.58 21.12
C ASP A 766 -14.79 -6.56 20.57
N MET A 767 -15.80 -6.48 21.43
CA MET A 767 -17.19 -6.43 20.97
C MET A 767 -17.45 -5.16 20.17
N SER A 768 -18.32 -5.24 19.18
CA SER A 768 -18.90 -4.06 18.55
C SER A 768 -19.74 -3.26 19.54
N ARG A 769 -19.81 -1.95 19.29
CA ARG A 769 -20.55 -0.99 20.11
C ARG A 769 -21.43 -0.14 19.22
N TYR A 770 -22.72 -0.13 19.50
CA TYR A 770 -23.67 0.77 18.85
C TYR A 770 -24.26 1.76 19.85
N ALA A 771 -24.27 3.04 19.48
CA ALA A 771 -24.96 4.10 20.18
C ALA A 771 -25.79 4.97 19.23
N GLY A 772 -27.09 5.07 19.47
CA GLY A 772 -27.99 5.91 18.67
C GLY A 772 -29.43 5.42 18.62
N LYS A 773 -30.24 6.06 17.78
CA LYS A 773 -31.63 5.65 17.54
C LYS A 773 -31.72 4.76 16.30
N VAL A 774 -32.39 3.60 16.42
CA VAL A 774 -32.72 2.74 15.28
C VAL A 774 -34.19 2.95 14.89
N THR A 775 -34.44 3.28 13.64
CA THR A 775 -35.77 3.37 13.03
C THR A 775 -35.96 2.26 12.02
N LEU A 776 -37.02 1.46 12.14
CA LEU A 776 -37.30 0.30 11.28
C LEU A 776 -38.68 0.43 10.62
N SER A 777 -38.75 0.15 9.32
CA SER A 777 -40.02 0.09 8.59
C SER A 777 -40.01 -0.92 7.44
N GLU A 778 -41.19 -1.29 6.95
CA GLU A 778 -41.38 -2.11 5.74
C GLU A 778 -40.68 -3.48 5.79
N GLN A 779 -40.97 -4.27 6.83
CA GLN A 779 -40.41 -5.61 7.04
C GLN A 779 -38.89 -5.58 7.28
N SER A 780 -38.40 -4.53 7.93
CA SER A 780 -37.00 -4.49 8.36
C SER A 780 -36.76 -5.38 9.57
N THR A 781 -35.50 -5.80 9.76
CA THR A 781 -35.10 -6.62 10.91
C THR A 781 -33.91 -6.00 11.65
N LEU A 782 -33.88 -6.18 12.97
CA LEU A 782 -32.76 -5.81 13.83
C LEU A 782 -32.35 -6.98 14.72
N ASP A 783 -31.10 -7.45 14.62
CA ASP A 783 -30.49 -8.43 15.53
C ASP A 783 -29.40 -7.77 16.38
N VAL A 784 -29.63 -7.67 17.69
CA VAL A 784 -28.70 -7.08 18.68
C VAL A 784 -27.96 -8.18 19.42
N ARG A 785 -26.68 -8.35 19.11
CA ARG A 785 -25.84 -9.46 19.57
C ARG A 785 -24.74 -9.03 20.55
N GLU A 786 -24.28 -7.79 20.43
CA GLU A 786 -23.19 -7.22 21.25
C GLU A 786 -23.63 -5.92 21.95
N ILE A 787 -22.75 -4.95 22.18
CA ILE A 787 -23.04 -3.80 23.05
C ILE A 787 -23.96 -2.82 22.32
N PHE A 788 -25.13 -2.55 22.91
CA PHE A 788 -26.14 -1.67 22.35
C PHE A 788 -26.62 -0.69 23.41
N THR A 789 -26.63 0.60 23.10
CA THR A 789 -27.20 1.65 23.92
C THR A 789 -27.98 2.63 23.04
N GLY A 790 -29.30 2.74 23.22
CA GLY A 790 -30.08 3.64 22.37
C GLY A 790 -31.58 3.48 22.50
N SER A 791 -32.30 3.83 21.44
CA SER A 791 -33.75 3.60 21.34
C SER A 791 -34.15 2.97 20.02
N ILE A 792 -35.32 2.34 20.00
CA ILE A 792 -35.87 1.68 18.81
C ILE A 792 -37.24 2.30 18.49
N GLN A 793 -37.41 2.77 17.26
CA GLN A 793 -38.70 3.21 16.71
C GLN A 793 -39.05 2.32 15.52
N SER A 794 -39.99 1.41 15.69
CA SER A 794 -40.25 0.36 14.73
C SER A 794 -41.72 0.30 14.33
N GLN A 795 -41.96 0.05 13.04
CA GLN A 795 -43.28 -0.24 12.47
C GLN A 795 -43.17 -1.42 11.48
N ASP A 796 -44.07 -2.41 11.59
CA ASP A 796 -44.16 -3.56 10.66
C ASP A 796 -42.80 -4.25 10.41
N SER A 797 -42.13 -4.68 11.48
CA SER A 797 -40.73 -5.13 11.46
C SER A 797 -40.45 -6.19 12.54
N ASP A 798 -39.21 -6.67 12.69
CA ASP A 798 -38.85 -7.64 13.73
C ASP A 798 -37.56 -7.25 14.47
N VAL A 799 -37.54 -7.43 15.79
CA VAL A 799 -36.37 -7.17 16.65
C VAL A 799 -36.00 -8.42 17.43
N THR A 800 -34.73 -8.83 17.34
CA THR A 800 -34.13 -9.93 18.10
C THR A 800 -32.98 -9.42 18.95
N VAL A 801 -32.90 -9.87 20.20
CA VAL A 801 -31.82 -9.54 21.14
C VAL A 801 -31.22 -10.83 21.67
N SER A 802 -29.95 -11.06 21.36
CA SER A 802 -29.12 -12.13 21.95
C SER A 802 -28.01 -11.59 22.87
N SER A 803 -27.80 -10.28 22.84
CA SER A 803 -26.81 -9.57 23.67
C SER A 803 -27.09 -9.69 25.17
N ARG A 804 -26.02 -9.66 25.96
CA ARG A 804 -26.04 -9.48 27.42
C ARG A 804 -25.80 -8.05 27.88
N HIS A 805 -25.59 -7.13 26.94
CA HIS A 805 -25.15 -5.75 27.14
C HIS A 805 -26.07 -4.77 26.39
N ALA A 806 -27.36 -5.10 26.21
CA ALA A 806 -28.31 -4.26 25.53
C ALA A 806 -29.06 -3.34 26.50
N LYS A 807 -29.08 -2.05 26.19
CA LYS A 807 -29.77 -1.02 26.96
C LYS A 807 -30.63 -0.12 26.06
N LEU A 808 -31.92 0.00 26.40
CA LEU A 808 -32.81 1.01 25.85
C LEU A 808 -32.80 2.24 26.79
N ASP A 809 -32.04 3.26 26.45
CA ASP A 809 -31.82 4.41 27.34
C ASP A 809 -32.69 5.63 27.02
N ASP A 810 -33.38 5.62 25.87
CA ASP A 810 -34.40 6.57 25.47
C ASP A 810 -35.70 5.84 25.05
N TYR A 811 -36.79 6.59 24.87
CA TYR A 811 -38.12 6.04 24.61
C TYR A 811 -38.13 5.18 23.35
N SER A 812 -38.62 3.94 23.48
CA SER A 812 -38.72 2.98 22.38
C SER A 812 -40.17 2.64 22.03
N ARG A 813 -40.50 2.56 20.74
CA ARG A 813 -41.84 2.22 20.23
C ARG A 813 -41.74 1.05 19.26
N LEU A 814 -42.53 0.01 19.47
CA LEU A 814 -42.59 -1.20 18.66
C LEU A 814 -44.04 -1.38 18.15
N GLY A 815 -44.36 -0.82 16.99
CA GLY A 815 -45.67 -0.94 16.35
C GLY A 815 -45.69 -2.11 15.35
N ASN A 816 -46.64 -3.02 15.48
CA ASN A 816 -46.71 -4.28 14.73
C ASN A 816 -45.32 -4.93 14.57
N THR A 817 -44.55 -4.97 15.66
CA THR A 817 -43.14 -5.38 15.66
C THR A 817 -42.90 -6.39 16.77
N SER A 818 -42.49 -7.60 16.42
CA SER A 818 -42.15 -8.60 17.43
C SER A 818 -40.82 -8.27 18.10
N LEU A 819 -40.73 -8.46 19.42
CA LEU A 819 -39.47 -8.37 20.15
C LEU A 819 -39.14 -9.72 20.78
N THR A 820 -38.04 -10.33 20.35
CA THR A 820 -37.58 -11.63 20.85
C THR A 820 -36.25 -11.52 21.58
N LEU A 821 -36.23 -11.82 22.88
CA LEU A 821 -35.01 -12.02 23.64
C LEU A 821 -34.64 -13.51 23.57
N GLN A 822 -33.50 -13.83 22.97
CA GLN A 822 -32.97 -15.19 22.86
C GLN A 822 -32.45 -15.72 24.21
N GLU A 823 -32.15 -17.02 24.25
CA GLU A 823 -31.66 -17.67 25.46
C GLU A 823 -30.45 -16.94 26.08
N GLY A 824 -30.58 -16.58 27.36
CA GLY A 824 -29.50 -15.92 28.11
C GLY A 824 -29.27 -14.44 27.77
N ALA A 825 -30.11 -13.80 26.95
CA ALA A 825 -30.02 -12.38 26.63
C ALA A 825 -30.33 -11.48 27.83
N ARG A 826 -29.84 -10.24 27.84
CA ARG A 826 -30.16 -9.23 28.86
C ARG A 826 -30.45 -7.88 28.21
N LEU A 827 -31.67 -7.39 28.43
CA LEU A 827 -32.13 -6.09 27.96
C LEU A 827 -32.58 -5.25 29.16
N THR A 828 -32.02 -4.05 29.31
CA THR A 828 -32.45 -3.07 30.33
C THR A 828 -33.07 -1.86 29.65
N ALA A 829 -34.32 -1.53 29.97
CA ALA A 829 -34.99 -0.33 29.46
C ALA A 829 -35.18 0.71 30.57
N THR A 830 -34.51 1.86 30.43
CA THR A 830 -34.59 3.01 31.34
C THR A 830 -35.33 4.22 30.73
N GLY A 831 -35.45 4.27 29.41
CA GLY A 831 -36.11 5.37 28.68
C GLY A 831 -37.64 5.24 28.53
N GLY A 832 -38.20 4.14 29.03
CA GLY A 832 -39.60 3.76 28.77
C GLY A 832 -39.78 3.11 27.39
N TRP A 833 -40.85 2.33 27.24
CA TRP A 833 -41.16 1.69 25.97
C TRP A 833 -42.66 1.43 25.76
N TRP A 834 -43.07 1.23 24.52
CA TRP A 834 -44.42 0.81 24.13
C TRP A 834 -44.35 -0.26 23.04
N SER A 835 -45.20 -1.28 23.14
CA SER A 835 -45.40 -2.32 22.13
C SER A 835 -46.89 -2.65 22.01
N ASP A 836 -47.37 -2.88 20.78
CA ASP A 836 -48.70 -3.46 20.50
C ASP A 836 -48.63 -4.92 20.01
N SER A 837 -47.44 -5.52 20.07
CA SER A 837 -47.12 -6.88 19.63
C SER A 837 -46.43 -7.69 20.72
N ASP A 838 -46.27 -9.00 20.50
CA ASP A 838 -45.68 -9.93 21.46
C ASP A 838 -44.22 -9.58 21.81
N VAL A 839 -43.93 -9.63 23.11
CA VAL A 839 -42.57 -9.63 23.66
C VAL A 839 -42.25 -11.05 24.13
N ILE A 840 -41.38 -11.73 23.40
CA ILE A 840 -41.00 -13.12 23.65
C ILE A 840 -39.70 -13.12 24.46
N VAL A 841 -39.75 -13.59 25.70
CA VAL A 841 -38.57 -13.71 26.57
C VAL A 841 -38.17 -15.18 26.65
N GLY A 842 -37.04 -15.51 26.02
CA GLY A 842 -36.50 -16.87 25.98
C GLY A 842 -35.96 -17.38 27.32
N PRO A 843 -35.57 -18.67 27.38
CA PRO A 843 -35.02 -19.27 28.59
C PRO A 843 -33.81 -18.50 29.12
N ALA A 844 -33.70 -18.33 30.44
CA ALA A 844 -32.60 -17.61 31.10
C ALA A 844 -32.35 -16.17 30.61
N ALA A 845 -33.22 -15.61 29.76
CA ALA A 845 -33.15 -14.21 29.35
C ALA A 845 -33.68 -13.30 30.46
N THR A 846 -33.19 -12.07 30.53
CA THR A 846 -33.62 -11.07 31.52
C THR A 846 -34.05 -9.80 30.82
N LEU A 847 -35.32 -9.42 31.01
CA LEU A 847 -35.84 -8.10 30.66
C LEU A 847 -36.01 -7.29 31.94
N SER A 848 -35.30 -6.17 32.05
CA SER A 848 -35.39 -5.25 33.20
C SER A 848 -36.01 -3.93 32.76
N LEU A 849 -37.15 -3.58 33.34
CA LEU A 849 -37.82 -2.30 33.12
C LEU A 849 -37.62 -1.42 34.36
N THR A 850 -36.99 -0.26 34.18
CA THR A 850 -36.68 0.66 35.28
C THR A 850 -37.10 2.09 34.91
N GLY A 851 -37.51 2.87 35.90
CA GLY A 851 -37.72 4.30 35.72
C GLY A 851 -36.39 4.99 35.40
N THR A 852 -36.45 6.13 34.72
CA THR A 852 -35.26 6.91 34.37
C THR A 852 -34.46 7.23 35.65
N PRO A 853 -33.18 6.83 35.75
CA PRO A 853 -32.40 7.08 36.96
C PRO A 853 -32.26 8.59 37.17
N GLN A 854 -32.66 9.08 38.35
CA GLN A 854 -32.51 10.48 38.71
C GLN A 854 -31.02 10.82 38.75
N LEU A 855 -30.54 11.72 37.88
CA LEU A 855 -29.18 12.27 37.97
C LEU A 855 -29.00 12.84 39.37
N ALA A 856 -28.07 12.28 40.14
CA ALA A 856 -27.76 12.79 41.47
C ALA A 856 -27.35 14.27 41.35
N CYS A 857 -28.13 15.16 41.97
CA CYS A 857 -27.72 16.55 42.15
C CYS A 857 -26.34 16.56 42.84
N GLN A 858 -25.30 16.96 42.12
CA GLN A 858 -24.10 17.45 42.80
C GLN A 858 -24.51 18.74 43.52
N GLY A 859 -24.54 18.67 44.85
CA GLY A 859 -24.76 19.80 45.72
C GLY A 859 -23.68 20.86 45.52
N ARG A 860 -24.11 22.11 45.68
CA ARG A 860 -23.34 23.35 45.65
C ARG A 860 -22.02 23.32 46.38
#